data_AF-A0A939GW39-F1
#
_entry.id   AF-A0A939GW39-F1
#
_cell.length_a   1.000
_cell.length_b   1.000
_cell.length_c   1.000
_cell.angle_alpha   90.00
_cell.angle_beta   90.00
_cell.angle_gamma   90.00
#
_symmetry.space_group_name_H-M   'P 1'
#
loop_
_entity.id
_entity.type
_entity.pdbx_description
1 polymer ?
#
loop_
_entity_poly.entity_id
_entity_poly.type
_entity_poly.pdbx_seq_one_letter_code
_entity_poly.pdbx_strand_id
1 'polypeptide(L)'
;MHTQQHRWQFVRAGGVDQVVIRTGADIAHLAQLDQKLWVALACPTRGVEFDPATLDVIDDNGDGRIRAPELLAACQWAVAHVRDPEVLTSGTDVLALASINVDNETGAAMHAEAQRILALAGQAHSGTISLGQVQARLTDLHAMPLNGDGILNPAKLLADAPGLHALAQRIMDGYGASMGCDGEPGVSPSALAQFFADVQAVADWHGQAPAQSCGLASPAHALAAAQALMAVQAKVEDFFARCRLAAFDATALQPLSPSAEGYALLGKEALHAGDCAVAALPLAAIRADALLPLAQGLNPAWVDAMAVFQAQVVTPLLGAQTQLSWPQWQQLCATLAPCQAWLAAQPSTPVATMPVDEAHALLASGDQQRLLDLMEQDSAEASRQKEAKNLEKLILLQRDLLLLLNNFVSFSSFYRRQGGIFQAGTLYLDGRSCELTVDVQDPGSHAALAGLAKTFLAYCECRRGDKVRTIVAAFTAGDVDFLFVGRKGIFYDRQGQDWDATITTLIDNPTSIGQAFFSPYKKFLRFVEAQVAQRAASKDAAVTEGLQAKAAHLAGGAAPTPAEAPAPSKTDVGTVAAIGVALGSLSTVAVAVLSKVLELGPWIPLALLGVMLAISGPSVLIAWMKLRERSLGPILDASGWAINGRMKINLPLGRSLSQQAQVPSNAERSLRDPYAQKSSAPWWLALVAVLLVLGAVWSQGGLNPWLPQRWQPAADAGTAATTATSEVATPAAAAIEAATQ
;
A
#
# COMPACT_ATOMS: atom_id res chain seq x y z
N MET A 1 2.42 6.98 -52.62
CA MET A 1 3.07 7.97 -51.72
C MET A 1 3.58 7.20 -50.52
N HIS A 2 4.89 7.02 -50.38
CA HIS A 2 5.46 6.46 -49.16
C HIS A 2 5.26 7.50 -48.05
N THR A 3 4.37 7.22 -47.09
CA THR A 3 4.32 7.94 -45.82
C THR A 3 5.73 7.85 -45.22
N GLN A 4 6.44 8.97 -45.14
CA GLN A 4 7.74 9.00 -44.48
C GLN A 4 7.52 8.51 -43.04
N GLN A 5 8.14 7.38 -42.68
CA GLN A 5 8.09 6.87 -41.32
C GLN A 5 8.78 7.86 -40.38
N HIS A 6 8.19 8.10 -39.21
CA HIS A 6 8.79 8.98 -38.20
C HIS A 6 10.16 8.47 -37.79
N ARG A 7 11.15 9.37 -37.76
CA ARG A 7 12.54 9.01 -37.49
C ARG A 7 12.86 9.18 -36.01
N TRP A 8 12.72 8.09 -35.26
CA TRP A 8 13.08 8.03 -33.85
C TRP A 8 14.58 8.19 -33.59
N GLN A 9 14.91 8.91 -32.52
CA GLN A 9 16.28 9.03 -31.99
C GLN A 9 16.41 8.24 -30.68
N PHE A 10 17.52 7.53 -30.53
CA PHE A 10 17.83 6.76 -29.32
C PHE A 10 19.16 7.22 -28.72
N VAL A 11 19.23 7.23 -27.39
CA VAL A 11 20.45 7.46 -26.61
C VAL A 11 20.67 6.27 -25.69
N ARG A 12 21.93 5.87 -25.55
CA ARG A 12 22.30 4.79 -24.64
C ARG A 12 22.59 5.36 -23.25
N ALA A 13 21.76 5.02 -22.27
CA ALA A 13 21.92 5.39 -20.87
C ALA A 13 21.62 4.20 -19.95
N GLY A 14 22.38 4.05 -18.86
CA GLY A 14 22.19 2.91 -17.94
C GLY A 14 22.41 1.52 -18.57
N GLY A 15 23.04 1.45 -19.75
CA GLY A 15 23.26 0.22 -20.49
C GLY A 15 22.10 -0.22 -21.40
N VAL A 16 21.05 0.59 -21.53
CA VAL A 16 19.85 0.36 -22.35
C VAL A 16 19.69 1.49 -23.37
N ASP A 17 19.12 1.20 -24.54
CA ASP A 17 18.78 2.21 -25.54
C ASP A 17 17.43 2.83 -25.17
N GLN A 18 17.42 4.16 -24.97
CA GLN A 18 16.25 4.93 -24.57
C GLN A 18 15.84 5.86 -25.70
N VAL A 19 14.54 5.90 -26.00
CA VAL A 19 14.01 6.86 -26.97
C VAL A 19 14.16 8.30 -26.46
N VAL A 20 14.42 9.22 -27.37
CA VAL A 20 14.48 10.65 -27.08
C VAL A 20 13.17 11.30 -27.53
N ILE A 21 12.43 11.89 -26.60
CA ILE A 21 11.17 12.61 -26.86
C ILE A 21 11.42 14.08 -26.58
N ARG A 22 11.38 14.91 -27.63
CA ARG A 22 11.69 16.36 -27.54
C ARG A 22 10.74 17.24 -28.32
N THR A 23 10.13 16.72 -29.36
CA THR A 23 9.32 17.49 -30.31
C THR A 23 7.85 17.07 -30.24
N GLY A 24 6.97 17.95 -30.70
CA GLY A 24 5.55 17.62 -30.86
C GLY A 24 5.34 16.45 -31.82
N ALA A 25 6.20 16.32 -32.84
CA ALA A 25 6.19 15.18 -33.76
C ALA A 25 6.45 13.85 -33.03
N ASP A 26 7.34 13.82 -32.03
CA ASP A 26 7.57 12.62 -31.22
C ASP A 26 6.32 12.23 -30.42
N ILE A 27 5.61 13.21 -29.87
CA ILE A 27 4.36 12.99 -29.13
C ILE A 27 3.27 12.44 -30.06
N ALA A 28 3.11 13.06 -31.24
CA ALA A 28 2.11 12.65 -32.22
C ALA A 28 2.33 11.23 -32.76
N HIS A 29 3.58 10.80 -32.90
CA HIS A 29 3.92 9.49 -33.45
C HIS A 29 4.17 8.42 -32.37
N LEU A 30 4.02 8.73 -31.08
CA LEU A 30 4.36 7.84 -29.96
C LEU A 30 3.72 6.45 -30.06
N ALA A 31 2.49 6.36 -30.59
CA ALA A 31 1.80 5.09 -30.81
C ALA A 31 2.49 4.14 -31.80
N GLN A 32 3.41 4.65 -32.63
CA GLN A 32 4.19 3.86 -33.59
C GLN A 32 5.44 3.25 -32.96
N LEU A 33 5.85 3.70 -31.77
CA LEU A 33 7.00 3.17 -31.05
C LEU A 33 6.61 1.84 -30.38
N ASP A 34 7.39 0.78 -30.60
CA ASP A 34 7.17 -0.51 -29.90
C ASP A 34 7.27 -0.30 -28.38
N GLN A 35 6.19 -0.63 -27.67
CA GLN A 35 6.11 -0.48 -26.21
C GLN A 35 7.19 -1.28 -25.46
N LYS A 36 7.78 -2.30 -26.08
CA LYS A 36 8.94 -3.01 -25.52
C LYS A 36 10.17 -2.12 -25.34
N LEU A 37 10.22 -0.98 -26.03
CA LEU A 37 11.29 0.02 -25.93
C LEU A 37 11.01 1.08 -24.86
N TRP A 38 9.84 1.02 -24.20
CA TRP A 38 9.48 1.94 -23.12
C TRP A 38 10.07 1.47 -21.81
N VAL A 39 10.49 2.41 -20.97
CA VAL A 39 11.07 2.12 -19.65
C VAL A 39 10.01 1.69 -18.64
N ALA A 40 8.84 2.32 -18.64
CA ALA A 40 7.69 1.92 -17.85
C ALA A 40 6.47 1.68 -18.74
N LEU A 41 5.61 0.75 -18.32
CA LEU A 41 4.31 0.47 -18.94
C LEU A 41 3.14 0.90 -18.08
N ALA A 42 3.39 1.18 -16.80
CA ALA A 42 2.44 1.78 -15.87
C ALA A 42 3.17 2.62 -14.81
N CYS A 43 2.51 3.68 -14.32
CA CYS A 43 2.94 4.48 -13.19
C CYS A 43 1.75 4.77 -12.25
N PRO A 44 1.98 4.89 -10.93
CA PRO A 44 0.94 5.29 -9.99
C PRO A 44 0.61 6.79 -10.14
N THR A 45 -0.63 7.17 -9.83
CA THR A 45 -1.06 8.60 -9.83
C THR A 45 -0.71 9.33 -8.54
N ARG A 46 -0.25 8.61 -7.51
CA ARG A 46 0.10 9.13 -6.18
C ARG A 46 1.46 8.58 -5.73
N GLY A 47 2.10 9.27 -4.79
CA GLY A 47 3.43 8.89 -4.29
C GLY A 47 4.56 9.15 -5.30
N VAL A 48 4.33 10.06 -6.24
CA VAL A 48 5.31 10.57 -7.20
C VAL A 48 5.35 12.09 -7.09
N GLU A 49 6.51 12.66 -7.34
CA GLU A 49 6.76 14.09 -7.37
C GLU A 49 6.37 14.67 -8.74
N PHE A 50 5.06 14.76 -8.96
CA PHE A 50 4.42 15.28 -10.16
C PHE A 50 3.06 15.90 -9.80
N ASP A 51 2.50 16.78 -10.64
CA ASP A 51 1.19 17.36 -10.35
C ASP A 51 0.10 16.27 -10.43
N PRO A 52 -0.61 15.97 -9.31
CA PRO A 52 -1.66 14.97 -9.31
C PRO A 52 -2.81 15.31 -10.25
N ALA A 53 -3.12 16.59 -10.49
CA ALA A 53 -4.22 17.00 -11.36
C ALA A 53 -4.01 16.53 -12.80
N THR A 54 -2.77 16.62 -13.31
CA THR A 54 -2.42 16.10 -14.64
C THR A 54 -2.54 14.59 -14.71
N LEU A 55 -2.14 13.88 -13.64
CA LEU A 55 -2.23 12.42 -13.61
C LEU A 55 -3.70 11.97 -13.58
N ASP A 56 -4.54 12.66 -12.82
CA ASP A 56 -5.98 12.37 -12.71
C ASP A 56 -6.72 12.60 -14.04
N VAL A 57 -6.28 13.58 -14.83
CA VAL A 57 -6.82 13.85 -16.17
C VAL A 57 -6.46 12.78 -17.21
N ILE A 58 -5.40 12.00 -16.96
CA ILE A 58 -4.93 10.90 -17.82
C ILE A 58 -5.50 9.55 -17.35
N ASP A 59 -5.71 9.37 -16.04
CA ASP A 59 -6.34 8.19 -15.44
C ASP A 59 -7.85 8.16 -15.71
N ASP A 60 -8.21 7.76 -16.93
CA ASP A 60 -9.59 7.76 -17.42
C ASP A 60 -10.49 6.77 -16.68
N ASN A 61 -9.91 5.72 -16.06
CA ASN A 61 -10.64 4.67 -15.38
C ASN A 61 -10.68 4.82 -13.84
N GLY A 62 -9.84 5.70 -13.27
CA GLY A 62 -9.81 6.01 -11.84
C GLY A 62 -9.23 4.90 -10.95
N ASP A 63 -8.44 3.96 -11.50
CA ASP A 63 -7.78 2.88 -10.74
C ASP A 63 -6.51 3.35 -10.02
N GLY A 64 -6.15 4.63 -10.16
CA GLY A 64 -4.95 5.22 -9.57
C GLY A 64 -3.66 4.82 -10.28
N ARG A 65 -3.74 4.28 -11.50
CA ARG A 65 -2.58 3.84 -12.29
C ARG A 65 -2.73 4.20 -13.77
N ILE A 66 -1.82 5.04 -14.25
CA ILE A 66 -1.74 5.36 -15.67
C ILE A 66 -0.98 4.26 -16.39
N ARG A 67 -1.61 3.63 -17.37
CA ARG A 67 -1.01 2.61 -18.24
C ARG A 67 -0.65 3.17 -19.60
N ALA A 68 0.18 2.45 -20.34
CA ALA A 68 0.58 2.85 -21.70
C ALA A 68 -0.61 3.21 -22.62
N PRO A 69 -1.74 2.47 -22.65
CA PRO A 69 -2.90 2.85 -23.48
C PRO A 69 -3.51 4.21 -23.12
N GLU A 70 -3.61 4.53 -21.83
CA GLU A 70 -4.17 5.81 -21.35
C GLU A 70 -3.24 6.97 -21.67
N LEU A 71 -1.93 6.76 -21.51
CA LEU A 71 -0.92 7.74 -21.90
C LEU A 71 -0.93 8.00 -23.41
N LEU A 72 -1.10 6.95 -24.23
CA LEU A 72 -1.26 7.07 -25.67
C LEU A 72 -2.55 7.82 -26.05
N ALA A 73 -3.66 7.49 -25.38
CA ALA A 73 -4.93 8.18 -25.59
C ALA A 73 -4.82 9.67 -25.24
N ALA A 74 -4.15 10.02 -24.13
CA ALA A 74 -3.89 11.41 -23.77
C ALA A 74 -3.01 12.14 -24.81
N CYS A 75 -1.97 11.49 -25.33
CA CYS A 75 -1.14 12.06 -26.40
C CYS A 75 -1.94 12.32 -27.68
N GLN A 76 -2.72 11.33 -28.12
CA GLN A 76 -3.55 11.43 -29.33
C GLN A 76 -4.63 12.50 -29.17
N TRP A 77 -5.28 12.54 -28.00
CA TRP A 77 -6.27 13.55 -27.67
C TRP A 77 -5.65 14.95 -27.69
N ALA A 78 -4.51 15.16 -27.02
CA ALA A 78 -3.84 16.48 -27.01
C ALA A 78 -3.46 16.94 -28.43
N VAL A 79 -2.88 16.05 -29.22
CA VAL A 79 -2.46 16.31 -30.61
C VAL A 79 -3.66 16.63 -31.51
N ALA A 80 -4.81 15.99 -31.32
CA ALA A 80 -6.01 16.27 -32.11
C ALA A 80 -6.60 17.66 -31.84
N HIS A 81 -6.35 18.23 -30.66
CA HIS A 81 -6.93 19.51 -30.23
C HIS A 81 -5.98 20.71 -30.38
N VAL A 82 -4.76 20.50 -30.88
CA VAL A 82 -3.82 21.58 -31.24
C VAL A 82 -3.56 21.60 -32.74
N ARG A 83 -3.34 22.78 -33.31
CA ARG A 83 -2.99 22.94 -34.74
C ARG A 83 -1.58 22.44 -35.05
N ASP A 84 -0.67 22.67 -34.11
CA ASP A 84 0.73 22.23 -34.17
C ASP A 84 1.06 21.45 -32.89
N PRO A 85 1.44 20.17 -32.99
CA PRO A 85 1.87 19.36 -31.85
C PRO A 85 3.01 19.99 -31.04
N GLU A 86 3.82 20.88 -31.63
CA GLU A 86 4.95 21.52 -30.94
C GLU A 86 4.48 22.38 -29.75
N VAL A 87 3.22 22.79 -29.72
CA VAL A 87 2.63 23.51 -28.57
C VAL A 87 2.77 22.69 -27.28
N LEU A 88 2.68 21.36 -27.37
CA LEU A 88 2.77 20.42 -26.25
C LEU A 88 4.18 20.27 -25.67
N THR A 89 5.19 20.93 -26.25
CA THR A 89 6.58 20.92 -25.75
C THR A 89 6.94 22.18 -24.96
N SER A 90 6.05 23.18 -24.95
CA SER A 90 6.31 24.50 -24.35
C SER A 90 6.53 24.44 -22.84
N GLY A 91 5.88 23.51 -22.13
CA GLY A 91 6.00 23.38 -20.68
C GLY A 91 5.37 24.55 -19.90
N THR A 92 4.53 25.36 -20.54
CA THR A 92 3.88 26.53 -19.93
C THR A 92 2.45 26.21 -19.51
N ASP A 93 1.96 26.91 -18.49
CA ASP A 93 0.57 26.91 -18.03
C ASP A 93 -0.31 27.94 -18.76
N VAL A 94 0.19 28.49 -19.88
CA VAL A 94 -0.47 29.49 -20.72
C VAL A 94 -0.62 28.96 -22.13
N LEU A 95 -1.85 28.85 -22.61
CA LEU A 95 -2.22 28.37 -23.94
C LEU A 95 -2.57 29.54 -24.86
N ALA A 96 -2.03 29.54 -26.08
CA ALA A 96 -2.44 30.49 -27.10
C ALA A 96 -3.78 30.05 -27.72
N LEU A 97 -4.75 30.95 -27.86
CA LEU A 97 -6.04 30.61 -28.47
C LEU A 97 -5.85 30.18 -29.93
N ALA A 98 -4.90 30.79 -30.63
CA ALA A 98 -4.57 30.46 -32.01
C ALA A 98 -3.97 29.05 -32.19
N SER A 99 -3.45 28.41 -31.13
CA SER A 99 -2.95 27.04 -31.22
C SER A 99 -4.03 25.98 -31.11
N ILE A 100 -5.26 26.34 -30.69
CA ILE A 100 -6.38 25.39 -30.63
C ILE A 100 -6.80 25.00 -32.04
N ASN A 101 -6.95 23.70 -32.28
CA ASN A 101 -7.51 23.18 -33.51
C ASN A 101 -9.03 23.39 -33.52
N VAL A 102 -9.52 24.28 -34.39
CA VAL A 102 -10.96 24.60 -34.49
C VAL A 102 -11.65 23.85 -35.63
N ASP A 103 -10.94 22.95 -36.32
CA ASP A 103 -11.48 22.17 -37.43
C ASP A 103 -12.38 21.01 -36.94
N ASN A 104 -12.30 20.67 -35.65
CA ASN A 104 -13.18 19.71 -34.99
C ASN A 104 -14.15 20.41 -34.04
N GLU A 105 -15.31 19.78 -33.81
CA GLU A 105 -16.42 20.36 -33.03
C GLU A 105 -16.00 20.68 -31.59
N THR A 106 -15.30 19.74 -30.93
CA THR A 106 -14.78 19.92 -29.57
C THR A 106 -13.81 21.11 -29.48
N GLY A 107 -12.89 21.24 -30.42
CA GLY A 107 -11.90 22.32 -30.42
C GLY A 107 -12.50 23.69 -30.74
N ALA A 108 -13.51 23.75 -31.61
CA ALA A 108 -14.30 24.96 -31.82
C ALA A 108 -15.06 25.36 -30.54
N ALA A 109 -15.65 24.40 -29.82
CA ALA A 109 -16.37 24.64 -28.57
C ALA A 109 -15.42 25.10 -27.44
N MET A 110 -14.26 24.44 -27.28
CA MET A 110 -13.21 24.88 -26.34
C MET A 110 -12.70 26.29 -26.63
N HIS A 111 -12.48 26.62 -27.92
CA HIS A 111 -12.04 27.96 -28.30
C HIS A 111 -13.10 29.01 -27.95
N ALA A 112 -14.38 28.71 -28.17
CA ALA A 112 -15.48 29.60 -27.78
C ALA A 112 -15.57 29.78 -26.25
N GLU A 113 -15.37 28.72 -25.46
CA GLU A 113 -15.32 28.82 -24.00
C GLU A 113 -14.09 29.63 -23.54
N ALA A 114 -12.92 29.43 -24.14
CA ALA A 114 -11.73 30.20 -23.83
C ALA A 114 -11.95 31.71 -24.05
N GLN A 115 -12.56 32.09 -25.18
CA GLN A 115 -12.93 33.48 -25.45
C GLN A 115 -13.93 34.04 -24.43
N ARG A 116 -14.89 33.22 -23.99
CA ARG A 116 -15.87 33.60 -22.98
C ARG A 116 -15.20 33.83 -21.63
N ILE A 117 -14.30 32.95 -21.19
CA ILE A 117 -13.54 33.10 -19.94
C ILE A 117 -12.77 34.43 -19.96
N LEU A 118 -12.08 34.72 -21.07
CA LEU A 118 -11.34 35.97 -21.23
C LEU A 118 -12.26 37.20 -21.23
N ALA A 119 -13.43 37.12 -21.88
CA ALA A 119 -14.40 38.21 -21.86
C ALA A 119 -14.94 38.49 -20.45
N LEU A 120 -15.29 37.44 -19.69
CA LEU A 120 -15.75 37.56 -18.30
C LEU A 120 -14.65 38.12 -17.37
N ALA A 121 -13.39 37.80 -17.64
CA ALA A 121 -12.24 38.35 -16.93
C ALA A 121 -11.87 39.79 -17.36
N GLY A 122 -12.63 40.42 -18.27
CA GLY A 122 -12.35 41.76 -18.79
C GLY A 122 -11.16 41.83 -19.76
N GLN A 123 -10.73 40.69 -20.30
CA GLN A 123 -9.56 40.53 -21.18
C GLN A 123 -9.93 39.96 -22.55
N ALA A 124 -11.08 40.37 -23.11
CA ALA A 124 -11.63 39.83 -24.37
C ALA A 124 -10.68 39.88 -25.60
N HIS A 125 -9.67 40.76 -25.57
CA HIS A 125 -8.67 40.90 -26.64
C HIS A 125 -7.37 40.12 -26.38
N SER A 126 -7.26 39.39 -25.27
CA SER A 126 -6.11 38.54 -25.00
C SER A 126 -6.07 37.38 -25.99
N GLY A 127 -4.89 37.12 -26.58
CA GLY A 127 -4.64 35.97 -27.45
C GLY A 127 -4.26 34.69 -26.68
N THR A 128 -4.20 34.76 -25.35
CA THR A 128 -3.72 33.68 -24.47
C THR A 128 -4.61 33.51 -23.25
N ILE A 129 -4.72 32.29 -22.74
CA ILE A 129 -5.46 31.92 -21.54
C ILE A 129 -4.57 31.09 -20.61
N SER A 130 -4.59 31.36 -19.30
CA SER A 130 -3.80 30.61 -18.32
C SER A 130 -4.62 29.53 -17.59
N LEU A 131 -3.94 28.51 -17.06
CA LEU A 131 -4.54 27.46 -16.24
C LEU A 131 -5.34 28.06 -15.07
N GLY A 132 -4.77 29.05 -14.38
CA GLY A 132 -5.43 29.71 -13.25
C GLY A 132 -6.74 30.41 -13.63
N GLN A 133 -6.84 30.99 -14.83
CA GLN A 133 -8.10 31.59 -15.31
C GLN A 133 -9.17 30.53 -15.57
N VAL A 134 -8.78 29.38 -16.12
CA VAL A 134 -9.70 28.25 -16.37
C VAL A 134 -10.15 27.64 -15.05
N GLN A 135 -9.25 27.46 -14.09
CA GLN A 135 -9.58 26.94 -12.76
C GLN A 135 -10.48 27.88 -11.96
N ALA A 136 -10.25 29.19 -12.04
CA ALA A 136 -11.17 30.18 -11.48
C ALA A 136 -12.56 30.05 -12.13
N ARG A 137 -12.63 29.90 -13.46
CA ARG A 137 -13.90 29.67 -14.15
C ARG A 137 -14.60 28.39 -13.69
N LEU A 138 -13.88 27.28 -13.55
CA LEU A 138 -14.44 26.01 -13.08
C LEU A 138 -15.00 26.15 -11.66
N THR A 139 -14.29 26.87 -10.79
CA THR A 139 -14.75 27.18 -9.43
C THR A 139 -16.04 28.00 -9.46
N ASP A 140 -16.12 29.02 -10.31
CA ASP A 140 -17.33 29.83 -10.49
C ASP A 140 -18.50 29.00 -11.01
N LEU A 141 -18.27 28.11 -11.99
CA LEU A 141 -19.29 27.22 -12.55
C LEU A 141 -19.80 26.23 -11.49
N HIS A 142 -18.93 25.62 -10.69
CA HIS A 142 -19.33 24.72 -9.60
C HIS A 142 -20.12 25.43 -8.51
N ALA A 143 -19.87 26.73 -8.29
CA ALA A 143 -20.60 27.52 -7.31
C ALA A 143 -22.02 27.91 -7.75
N MET A 144 -22.35 27.80 -9.05
CA MET A 144 -23.67 28.15 -9.56
C MET A 144 -24.76 27.19 -9.02
N PRO A 145 -26.01 27.67 -8.82
CA PRO A 145 -27.13 26.80 -8.45
C PRO A 145 -27.45 25.73 -9.49
N LEU A 146 -27.23 26.06 -10.77
CA LEU A 146 -27.26 25.13 -11.90
C LEU A 146 -25.83 25.01 -12.44
N ASN A 147 -25.13 23.96 -12.04
CA ASN A 147 -23.70 23.75 -12.31
C ASN A 147 -23.44 22.67 -13.38
N GLY A 148 -24.47 21.97 -13.84
CA GLY A 148 -24.40 20.98 -14.92
C GLY A 148 -24.10 19.55 -14.49
N ASP A 149 -24.23 19.20 -13.20
CA ASP A 149 -24.01 17.85 -12.70
C ASP A 149 -25.29 16.97 -12.64
N GLY A 150 -26.45 17.55 -12.95
CA GLY A 150 -27.77 16.91 -12.92
C GLY A 150 -28.30 16.66 -11.51
N ILE A 151 -27.65 17.21 -10.47
CA ILE A 151 -28.00 17.03 -9.07
C ILE A 151 -28.56 18.34 -8.52
N LEU A 152 -29.82 18.28 -8.04
CA LEU A 152 -30.47 19.47 -7.49
C LEU A 152 -30.10 19.65 -6.02
N ASN A 153 -29.33 20.69 -5.73
CA ASN A 153 -29.06 21.12 -4.36
C ASN A 153 -30.22 21.99 -3.83
N PRO A 154 -31.02 21.52 -2.85
CA PRO A 154 -32.17 22.26 -2.35
C PRO A 154 -31.79 23.57 -1.65
N ALA A 155 -30.60 23.65 -1.03
CA ALA A 155 -30.15 24.85 -0.33
C ALA A 155 -29.76 25.98 -1.29
N LYS A 156 -29.22 25.65 -2.48
CA LYS A 156 -28.79 26.65 -3.47
C LYS A 156 -29.88 27.06 -4.44
N LEU A 157 -30.67 26.11 -4.93
CA LEU A 157 -31.60 26.32 -6.04
C LEU A 157 -33.05 26.58 -5.60
N LEU A 158 -33.45 26.06 -4.44
CA LEU A 158 -34.85 26.05 -4.00
C LEU A 158 -35.10 26.94 -2.77
N ALA A 159 -34.16 27.83 -2.42
CA ALA A 159 -34.29 28.73 -1.26
C ALA A 159 -35.54 29.62 -1.34
N ASP A 160 -35.91 30.06 -2.55
CA ASP A 160 -37.08 30.90 -2.80
C ASP A 160 -38.40 30.09 -2.98
N ALA A 161 -38.33 28.75 -2.93
CA ALA A 161 -39.45 27.85 -3.14
C ALA A 161 -39.57 26.84 -1.97
N PRO A 162 -40.09 27.24 -0.80
CA PRO A 162 -40.04 26.43 0.42
C PRO A 162 -40.75 25.08 0.30
N GLY A 163 -41.81 24.99 -0.51
CA GLY A 163 -42.50 23.72 -0.79
C GLY A 163 -41.64 22.72 -1.57
N LEU A 164 -40.97 23.18 -2.63
CA LEU A 164 -40.06 22.34 -3.42
C LEU A 164 -38.80 21.98 -2.62
N HIS A 165 -38.29 22.90 -1.80
CA HIS A 165 -37.18 22.65 -0.90
C HIS A 165 -37.51 21.51 0.08
N ALA A 166 -38.67 21.58 0.74
CA ALA A 166 -39.11 20.55 1.68
C ALA A 166 -39.34 19.19 0.99
N LEU A 167 -39.86 19.19 -0.24
CA LEU A 167 -40.01 17.98 -1.04
C LEU A 167 -38.65 17.36 -1.39
N ALA A 168 -37.70 18.16 -1.87
CA ALA A 168 -36.35 17.72 -2.20
C ALA A 168 -35.63 17.13 -0.96
N GLN A 169 -35.76 17.78 0.20
CA GLN A 169 -35.20 17.27 1.45
C GLN A 169 -35.82 15.92 1.84
N ARG A 170 -37.15 15.79 1.72
CA ARG A 170 -37.86 14.53 1.98
C ARG A 170 -37.36 13.40 1.07
N ILE A 171 -37.11 13.70 -0.21
CA ILE A 171 -36.55 12.72 -1.16
C ILE A 171 -35.16 12.29 -0.70
N MET A 172 -34.28 13.23 -0.34
CA MET A 172 -32.93 12.92 0.15
C MET A 172 -32.94 12.07 1.43
N ASP A 173 -33.84 12.36 2.37
CA ASP A 173 -33.96 11.61 3.63
C ASP A 173 -34.46 10.17 3.41
N GLY A 174 -35.35 9.96 2.43
CA GLY A 174 -35.94 8.65 2.14
C GLY A 174 -35.16 7.78 1.15
N TYR A 175 -34.50 8.39 0.17
CA TYR A 175 -33.91 7.71 -1.00
C TYR A 175 -32.40 7.95 -1.12
N GLY A 176 -31.82 8.73 -0.21
CA GLY A 176 -30.41 9.07 -0.20
C GLY A 176 -30.09 10.33 -1.00
N ALA A 177 -29.05 11.03 -0.58
CA ALA A 177 -28.48 12.16 -1.31
C ALA A 177 -27.33 11.70 -2.21
N SER A 178 -27.20 12.32 -3.38
CA SER A 178 -26.01 12.20 -4.23
C SER A 178 -25.12 13.42 -4.04
N MET A 179 -23.80 13.23 -4.10
CA MET A 179 -22.86 14.35 -3.98
C MET A 179 -22.69 15.04 -5.33
N GLY A 180 -22.96 16.35 -5.36
CA GLY A 180 -22.72 17.22 -6.50
C GLY A 180 -21.23 17.44 -6.77
N CYS A 181 -20.92 18.04 -7.91
CA CYS A 181 -19.55 18.39 -8.30
C CYS A 181 -18.91 19.47 -7.41
N ASP A 182 -19.73 20.17 -6.63
CA ASP A 182 -19.38 21.15 -5.61
C ASP A 182 -19.14 20.52 -4.23
N GLY A 183 -19.32 19.21 -4.09
CA GLY A 183 -19.19 18.48 -2.83
C GLY A 183 -20.40 18.61 -1.90
N GLU A 184 -21.50 19.21 -2.37
CA GLU A 184 -22.72 19.36 -1.60
C GLU A 184 -23.74 18.26 -1.93
N PRO A 185 -24.56 17.82 -0.95
CA PRO A 185 -25.58 16.80 -1.18
C PRO A 185 -26.79 17.37 -1.93
N GLY A 186 -27.36 16.57 -2.84
CA GLY A 186 -28.58 16.93 -3.56
C GLY A 186 -29.39 15.74 -4.07
N VAL A 187 -30.50 16.05 -4.74
CA VAL A 187 -31.44 15.08 -5.32
C VAL A 187 -30.96 14.68 -6.71
N SER A 188 -30.79 13.37 -6.94
CA SER A 188 -30.46 12.82 -8.25
C SER A 188 -31.71 12.44 -9.06
N PRO A 189 -31.61 12.34 -10.40
CA PRO A 189 -32.74 11.95 -11.24
C PRO A 189 -33.30 10.56 -10.89
N SER A 190 -32.44 9.63 -10.46
CA SER A 190 -32.85 8.30 -10.02
C SER A 190 -33.61 8.33 -8.70
N ALA A 191 -33.17 9.12 -7.71
CA ALA A 191 -33.88 9.29 -6.45
C ALA A 191 -35.25 9.94 -6.65
N LEU A 192 -35.33 10.96 -7.51
CA LEU A 192 -36.59 11.62 -7.87
C LEU A 192 -37.57 10.65 -8.54
N ALA A 193 -37.09 9.89 -9.53
CA ALA A 193 -37.92 8.91 -10.24
C ALA A 193 -38.43 7.80 -9.30
N GLN A 194 -37.56 7.27 -8.44
CA GLN A 194 -37.96 6.23 -7.49
C GLN A 194 -38.98 6.74 -6.46
N PHE A 195 -38.79 7.95 -5.92
CA PHE A 195 -39.74 8.56 -5.00
C PHE A 195 -41.14 8.66 -5.61
N PHE A 196 -41.27 9.21 -6.82
CA PHE A 196 -42.58 9.37 -7.46
C PHE A 196 -43.19 8.03 -7.91
N ALA A 197 -42.37 7.05 -8.30
CA ALA A 197 -42.84 5.69 -8.56
C ALA A 197 -43.45 5.05 -7.29
N ASP A 198 -42.81 5.23 -6.13
CA ASP A 198 -43.30 4.70 -4.86
C ASP A 198 -44.55 5.44 -4.37
N VAL A 199 -44.63 6.76 -4.56
CA VAL A 199 -45.84 7.54 -4.27
C VAL A 199 -47.02 7.05 -5.13
N GLN A 200 -46.78 6.79 -6.42
CA GLN A 200 -47.80 6.22 -7.31
C GLN A 200 -48.22 4.81 -6.84
N ALA A 201 -47.28 3.95 -6.46
CA ALA A 201 -47.59 2.62 -5.95
C ALA A 201 -48.43 2.66 -4.67
N VAL A 202 -48.17 3.61 -3.76
CA VAL A 202 -48.97 3.82 -2.55
C VAL A 202 -50.37 4.33 -2.89
N ALA A 203 -50.50 5.28 -3.82
CA ALA A 203 -51.80 5.76 -4.30
C ALA A 203 -52.62 4.64 -4.95
N ASP A 204 -52.01 3.84 -5.82
CA ASP A 204 -52.64 2.70 -6.50
C ASP A 204 -53.07 1.61 -5.50
N TRP A 205 -52.25 1.33 -4.50
CA TRP A 205 -52.59 0.40 -3.41
C TRP A 205 -53.79 0.90 -2.60
N HIS A 206 -53.82 2.18 -2.23
CA HIS A 206 -54.97 2.77 -1.56
C HIS A 206 -56.23 2.78 -2.43
N GLY A 207 -56.09 2.96 -3.75
CA GLY A 207 -57.18 2.88 -4.71
C GLY A 207 -57.87 1.52 -4.79
N GLN A 208 -57.22 0.45 -4.32
CA GLN A 208 -57.80 -0.90 -4.23
C GLN A 208 -58.65 -1.12 -2.95
N ALA A 209 -58.50 -0.26 -1.94
CA ALA A 209 -59.21 -0.36 -0.65
C ALA A 209 -60.75 -0.26 -0.76
N PRO A 210 -61.35 0.62 -1.60
CA PRO A 210 -62.81 0.77 -1.69
C PRO A 210 -63.55 -0.49 -2.17
N ALA A 211 -62.85 -1.42 -2.85
CA ALA A 211 -63.42 -2.68 -3.32
C ALA A 211 -63.46 -3.79 -2.24
N GLN A 212 -62.73 -3.64 -1.14
CA GLN A 212 -62.45 -4.73 -0.19
C GLN A 212 -63.15 -4.51 1.16
N SER A 213 -64.49 -4.53 1.18
CA SER A 213 -65.25 -4.46 2.44
C SER A 213 -65.34 -5.80 3.18
N CYS A 214 -65.00 -6.92 2.53
CA CYS A 214 -65.02 -8.27 3.10
C CYS A 214 -66.31 -8.60 3.91
N GLY A 215 -67.47 -8.06 3.47
CA GLY A 215 -68.76 -8.25 4.14
C GLY A 215 -69.00 -7.41 5.40
N LEU A 216 -68.10 -6.47 5.72
CA LEU A 216 -68.18 -5.57 6.89
C LEU A 216 -68.74 -4.20 6.53
N ALA A 217 -69.19 -3.47 7.56
CA ALA A 217 -69.93 -2.21 7.41
C ALA A 217 -69.14 -1.06 6.78
N SER A 218 -67.80 -1.09 6.87
CA SER A 218 -66.92 -0.09 6.26
C SER A 218 -65.57 -0.70 5.90
N PRO A 219 -64.85 -0.13 4.92
CA PRO A 219 -63.46 -0.54 4.63
C PRO A 219 -62.52 -0.37 5.83
N ALA A 220 -62.74 0.64 6.68
CA ALA A 220 -61.98 0.83 7.91
C ALA A 220 -62.20 -0.31 8.91
N HIS A 221 -63.44 -0.80 9.05
CA HIS A 221 -63.73 -1.98 9.84
C HIS A 221 -63.15 -3.25 9.20
N ALA A 222 -63.16 -3.37 7.87
CA ALA A 222 -62.54 -4.49 7.16
C ALA A 222 -61.03 -4.58 7.37
N LEU A 223 -60.35 -3.43 7.37
CA LEU A 223 -58.94 -3.31 7.73
C LEU A 223 -58.68 -3.74 9.17
N ALA A 224 -59.42 -3.20 10.13
CA ALA A 224 -59.28 -3.54 11.55
C ALA A 224 -59.53 -5.03 11.80
N ALA A 225 -60.52 -5.61 11.12
CA ALA A 225 -60.83 -7.03 11.17
C ALA A 225 -59.71 -7.90 10.58
N ALA A 226 -59.15 -7.52 9.43
CA ALA A 226 -58.04 -8.24 8.82
C ALA A 226 -56.77 -8.20 9.68
N GLN A 227 -56.43 -7.05 10.27
CA GLN A 227 -55.33 -6.91 11.22
C GLN A 227 -55.54 -7.75 12.49
N ALA A 228 -56.75 -7.71 13.05
CA ALA A 228 -57.10 -8.50 14.23
C ALA A 228 -57.04 -10.02 13.96
N LEU A 229 -57.49 -10.46 12.77
CA LEU A 229 -57.36 -11.85 12.33
C LEU A 229 -55.88 -12.24 12.20
N MET A 230 -55.07 -11.43 11.48
CA MET A 230 -53.63 -11.69 11.29
C MET A 230 -52.87 -11.81 12.62
N ALA A 231 -53.23 -11.00 13.61
CA ALA A 231 -52.58 -11.00 14.92
C ALA A 231 -52.75 -12.35 15.67
N VAL A 232 -53.89 -13.02 15.53
CA VAL A 232 -54.19 -14.28 16.26
C VAL A 232 -54.09 -15.52 15.38
N GLN A 233 -54.02 -15.38 14.05
CA GLN A 233 -54.18 -16.47 13.08
C GLN A 233 -53.29 -17.67 13.34
N ALA A 234 -51.97 -17.47 13.46
CA ALA A 234 -51.04 -18.56 13.69
C ALA A 234 -51.34 -19.32 15.00
N LYS A 235 -51.75 -18.60 16.05
CA LYS A 235 -52.01 -19.17 17.36
C LYS A 235 -53.33 -19.94 17.42
N VAL A 236 -54.35 -19.43 16.73
CA VAL A 236 -55.65 -20.11 16.58
C VAL A 236 -55.49 -21.37 15.73
N GLU A 237 -54.72 -21.31 14.64
CA GLU A 237 -54.42 -22.48 13.80
C GLU A 237 -53.63 -23.56 14.55
N ASP A 238 -52.62 -23.19 15.36
CA ASP A 238 -51.90 -24.11 16.25
C ASP A 238 -52.87 -24.79 17.25
N PHE A 239 -53.78 -24.04 17.87
CA PHE A 239 -54.79 -24.59 18.77
C PHE A 239 -55.64 -25.66 18.08
N PHE A 240 -56.23 -25.34 16.93
CA PHE A 240 -57.07 -26.29 16.21
C PHE A 240 -56.28 -27.50 15.69
N ALA A 241 -55.02 -27.31 15.26
CA ALA A 241 -54.15 -28.41 14.87
C ALA A 241 -53.91 -29.39 16.03
N ARG A 242 -53.61 -28.88 17.24
CA ARG A 242 -53.45 -29.70 18.45
C ARG A 242 -54.73 -30.41 18.85
N CYS A 243 -55.87 -29.72 18.84
CA CYS A 243 -57.17 -30.32 19.16
C CYS A 243 -57.55 -31.44 18.19
N ARG A 244 -57.32 -31.26 16.88
CA ARG A 244 -57.56 -32.32 15.89
C ARG A 244 -56.62 -33.51 16.05
N LEU A 245 -55.34 -33.27 16.38
CA LEU A 245 -54.39 -34.36 16.64
C LEU A 245 -54.78 -35.15 17.90
N ALA A 246 -55.25 -34.47 18.95
CA ALA A 246 -55.78 -35.11 20.14
C ALA A 246 -57.11 -35.86 19.90
N ALA A 247 -57.92 -35.41 18.94
CA ALA A 247 -59.13 -36.12 18.50
C ALA A 247 -58.81 -37.35 17.63
N PHE A 248 -57.73 -37.29 16.84
CA PHE A 248 -57.24 -38.41 16.03
C PHE A 248 -56.66 -39.53 16.90
N ASP A 249 -55.85 -39.18 17.90
CA ASP A 249 -55.25 -40.11 18.85
C ASP A 249 -55.30 -39.52 20.27
N ALA A 250 -56.03 -40.18 21.16
CA ALA A 250 -56.16 -39.75 22.56
C ALA A 250 -54.81 -39.74 23.30
N THR A 251 -53.83 -40.53 22.87
CA THR A 251 -52.49 -40.53 23.45
C THR A 251 -51.69 -39.26 23.12
N ALA A 252 -52.08 -38.51 22.09
CA ALA A 252 -51.44 -37.25 21.72
C ALA A 252 -51.86 -36.07 22.62
N LEU A 253 -52.97 -36.17 23.38
CA LEU A 253 -53.45 -35.08 24.22
C LEU A 253 -52.45 -34.66 25.30
N GLN A 254 -51.83 -35.64 25.97
CA GLN A 254 -50.87 -35.42 27.05
C GLN A 254 -49.58 -34.73 26.58
N PRO A 255 -48.88 -35.17 25.51
CA PRO A 255 -47.67 -34.50 25.04
C PRO A 255 -47.92 -33.15 24.37
N LEU A 256 -49.13 -32.89 23.86
CA LEU A 256 -49.47 -31.60 23.24
C LEU A 256 -49.89 -30.53 24.26
N SER A 257 -50.26 -30.96 25.47
CA SER A 257 -50.60 -30.09 26.60
C SER A 257 -49.34 -29.74 27.40
N PRO A 258 -49.29 -28.57 28.07
CA PRO A 258 -48.14 -28.23 28.89
C PRO A 258 -47.98 -29.23 30.04
N SER A 259 -46.76 -29.75 30.22
CA SER A 259 -46.46 -30.70 31.29
C SER A 259 -46.39 -30.01 32.66
N ALA A 260 -46.59 -30.78 33.73
CA ALA A 260 -46.42 -30.28 35.10
C ALA A 260 -44.99 -29.74 35.33
N GLU A 261 -43.98 -30.37 34.74
CA GLU A 261 -42.59 -29.91 34.77
C GLU A 261 -42.40 -28.58 34.03
N GLY A 262 -43.07 -28.39 32.88
CA GLY A 262 -43.04 -27.13 32.14
C GLY A 262 -43.63 -25.96 32.94
N TYR A 263 -44.77 -26.17 33.62
CA TYR A 263 -45.33 -25.17 34.54
C TYR A 263 -44.44 -24.94 35.76
N ALA A 264 -43.82 -25.99 36.31
CA ALA A 264 -42.91 -25.87 37.44
C ALA A 264 -41.63 -25.10 37.09
N LEU A 265 -41.18 -25.13 35.83
CA LEU A 265 -40.08 -24.28 35.34
C LEU A 265 -40.50 -22.82 35.22
N LEU A 266 -41.68 -22.55 34.64
CA LEU A 266 -42.23 -21.19 34.52
C LEU A 266 -42.47 -20.54 35.89
N GLY A 267 -42.96 -21.31 36.87
CA GLY A 267 -43.25 -20.81 38.22
C GLY A 267 -42.03 -20.49 39.09
N LYS A 268 -40.80 -20.67 38.59
CA LYS A 268 -39.57 -20.26 39.30
C LYS A 268 -39.24 -18.79 39.12
N GLU A 269 -39.85 -18.13 38.13
CA GLU A 269 -39.64 -16.72 37.82
C GLU A 269 -40.93 -15.93 38.06
N ALA A 270 -40.82 -14.60 38.14
CA ALA A 270 -41.99 -13.74 38.20
C ALA A 270 -42.68 -13.75 36.82
N LEU A 271 -43.94 -14.19 36.78
CA LEU A 271 -44.69 -14.34 35.53
C LEU A 271 -45.45 -13.07 35.16
N HIS A 272 -45.26 -12.62 33.92
CA HIS A 272 -46.03 -11.57 33.28
C HIS A 272 -46.76 -12.09 32.05
N ALA A 273 -47.93 -11.53 31.76
CA ALA A 273 -48.71 -11.91 30.57
C ALA A 273 -47.96 -11.66 29.26
N GLY A 274 -47.04 -10.69 29.22
CA GLY A 274 -46.22 -10.39 28.05
C GLY A 274 -45.02 -11.32 27.83
N ASP A 275 -44.76 -12.28 28.72
CA ASP A 275 -43.59 -13.13 28.62
C ASP A 275 -43.68 -14.08 27.41
N CYS A 276 -42.61 -14.18 26.64
CA CYS A 276 -42.53 -15.07 25.47
C CYS A 276 -42.85 -16.53 25.84
N ALA A 277 -42.44 -16.96 27.03
CA ALA A 277 -42.67 -18.31 27.52
C ALA A 277 -44.15 -18.58 27.87
N VAL A 278 -44.88 -17.57 28.35
CA VAL A 278 -46.33 -17.64 28.58
C VAL A 278 -47.07 -17.59 27.24
N ALA A 279 -46.67 -16.72 26.30
CA ALA A 279 -47.23 -16.65 24.95
C ALA A 279 -47.06 -17.95 24.14
N ALA A 280 -46.00 -18.71 24.42
CA ALA A 280 -45.73 -20.01 23.78
C ALA A 280 -46.73 -21.11 24.20
N LEU A 281 -47.33 -21.04 25.40
CA LEU A 281 -48.33 -22.01 25.86
C LEU A 281 -49.57 -22.03 24.95
N PRO A 282 -50.30 -23.15 24.83
CA PRO A 282 -51.50 -23.24 23.98
C PRO A 282 -52.51 -22.11 24.26
N LEU A 283 -53.23 -21.67 23.22
CA LEU A 283 -54.18 -20.55 23.31
C LEU A 283 -55.28 -20.78 24.35
N ALA A 284 -55.74 -22.03 24.45
CA ALA A 284 -56.72 -22.51 25.42
C ALA A 284 -56.44 -23.99 25.72
N ALA A 285 -57.16 -24.55 26.69
CA ALA A 285 -57.04 -25.98 27.00
C ALA A 285 -57.38 -26.86 25.78
N ILE A 286 -56.47 -27.77 25.44
CA ILE A 286 -56.63 -28.66 24.29
C ILE A 286 -57.70 -29.70 24.60
N ARG A 287 -58.66 -29.87 23.70
CA ARG A 287 -59.80 -30.79 23.83
C ARG A 287 -60.14 -31.41 22.49
N ALA A 288 -60.65 -32.64 22.50
CA ALA A 288 -61.00 -33.38 21.29
C ALA A 288 -62.24 -32.83 20.56
N ASP A 289 -63.09 -32.05 21.23
CA ASP A 289 -64.24 -31.37 20.64
C ASP A 289 -63.86 -30.20 19.70
N ALA A 290 -62.60 -29.73 19.78
CA ALA A 290 -62.04 -28.67 18.96
C ALA A 290 -62.90 -27.39 18.96
N LEU A 291 -63.35 -26.95 20.13
CA LEU A 291 -64.06 -25.69 20.33
C LEU A 291 -63.17 -24.66 21.03
N LEU A 292 -62.87 -23.55 20.36
CA LEU A 292 -62.04 -22.47 20.90
C LEU A 292 -62.91 -21.53 21.77
N PRO A 293 -62.66 -21.40 23.08
CA PRO A 293 -63.32 -20.36 23.87
C PRO A 293 -62.85 -18.96 23.47
N LEU A 294 -63.77 -17.99 23.46
CA LEU A 294 -63.47 -16.61 23.03
C LEU A 294 -63.27 -15.61 24.19
N ALA A 295 -63.64 -15.98 25.43
CA ALA A 295 -63.58 -15.08 26.58
C ALA A 295 -62.92 -15.70 27.82
N GLN A 296 -63.36 -16.89 28.25
CA GLN A 296 -62.88 -17.52 29.48
C GLN A 296 -61.96 -18.71 29.17
N GLY A 297 -60.91 -18.91 29.98
CA GLY A 297 -59.98 -20.02 29.82
C GLY A 297 -58.97 -19.85 28.68
N LEU A 298 -58.74 -18.60 28.27
CA LEU A 298 -57.69 -18.22 27.33
C LEU A 298 -56.34 -18.07 28.03
N ASN A 299 -55.27 -18.27 27.28
CA ASN A 299 -53.92 -17.94 27.69
C ASN A 299 -53.84 -16.43 28.00
N PRO A 300 -53.38 -16.03 29.21
CA PRO A 300 -53.27 -14.63 29.61
C PRO A 300 -52.53 -13.73 28.62
N ALA A 301 -51.52 -14.26 27.91
CA ALA A 301 -50.75 -13.50 26.92
C ALA A 301 -51.56 -13.09 25.67
N TRP A 302 -52.70 -13.76 25.42
CA TRP A 302 -53.49 -13.61 24.20
C TRP A 302 -54.88 -13.03 24.45
N VAL A 303 -55.25 -12.75 25.72
CA VAL A 303 -56.60 -12.29 26.09
C VAL A 303 -56.98 -11.01 25.34
N ASP A 304 -56.10 -10.00 25.32
CA ASP A 304 -56.37 -8.72 24.67
C ASP A 304 -56.50 -8.87 23.15
N ALA A 305 -55.59 -9.61 22.52
CA ALA A 305 -55.63 -9.88 21.07
C ALA A 305 -56.90 -10.66 20.68
N MET A 306 -57.30 -11.64 21.48
CA MET A 306 -58.53 -12.40 21.28
C MET A 306 -59.79 -11.57 21.51
N ALA A 307 -59.78 -10.63 22.47
CA ALA A 307 -60.89 -9.69 22.68
C ALA A 307 -61.06 -8.75 21.48
N VAL A 308 -59.95 -8.23 20.93
CA VAL A 308 -59.97 -7.43 19.70
C VAL A 308 -60.48 -8.26 18.53
N PHE A 309 -60.00 -9.50 18.36
CA PHE A 309 -60.49 -10.42 17.34
C PHE A 309 -62.00 -10.70 17.48
N GLN A 310 -62.49 -10.93 18.71
CA GLN A 310 -63.91 -11.17 18.96
C GLN A 310 -64.76 -9.94 18.61
N ALA A 311 -64.31 -8.74 18.97
CA ALA A 311 -65.03 -7.49 18.73
C ALA A 311 -65.04 -7.09 17.25
N GLN A 312 -63.90 -7.24 16.56
CA GLN A 312 -63.71 -6.75 15.19
C GLN A 312 -64.07 -7.79 14.11
N VAL A 313 -63.97 -9.09 14.42
CA VAL A 313 -64.16 -10.17 13.43
C VAL A 313 -65.35 -11.05 13.76
N VAL A 314 -65.38 -11.66 14.94
CA VAL A 314 -66.39 -12.69 15.28
C VAL A 314 -67.78 -12.09 15.41
N THR A 315 -67.94 -11.03 16.21
CA THR A 315 -69.25 -10.42 16.47
C THR A 315 -69.88 -9.84 15.20
N PRO A 316 -69.12 -9.11 14.34
CA PRO A 316 -69.69 -8.53 13.13
C PRO A 316 -70.05 -9.56 12.04
N LEU A 317 -69.28 -10.65 11.90
CA LEU A 317 -69.47 -11.62 10.81
C LEU A 317 -70.32 -12.85 11.20
N LEU A 318 -70.27 -13.27 12.46
CA LEU A 318 -70.94 -14.48 12.97
C LEU A 318 -71.94 -14.22 14.11
N GLY A 319 -72.09 -12.96 14.55
CA GLY A 319 -72.90 -12.59 15.71
C GLY A 319 -72.23 -12.90 17.05
N ALA A 320 -72.95 -12.70 18.15
CA ALA A 320 -72.44 -12.97 19.49
C ALA A 320 -72.19 -14.48 19.70
N GLN A 321 -70.92 -14.88 19.72
CA GLN A 321 -70.47 -16.24 19.96
C GLN A 321 -69.64 -16.32 21.24
N THR A 322 -69.78 -17.42 21.99
CA THR A 322 -68.96 -17.72 23.17
C THR A 322 -67.80 -18.67 22.85
N GLN A 323 -67.93 -19.46 21.78
CA GLN A 323 -66.94 -20.41 21.28
C GLN A 323 -66.90 -20.41 19.76
N LEU A 324 -65.76 -20.81 19.18
CA LEU A 324 -65.55 -20.88 17.73
C LEU A 324 -65.16 -22.31 17.32
N SER A 325 -65.86 -22.85 16.33
CA SER A 325 -65.54 -24.15 15.71
C SER A 325 -64.58 -24.01 14.52
N TRP A 326 -63.93 -25.11 14.12
CA TRP A 326 -63.02 -25.11 12.98
C TRP A 326 -63.68 -24.66 11.65
N PRO A 327 -64.89 -25.12 11.27
CA PRO A 327 -65.56 -24.61 10.06
C PRO A 327 -65.85 -23.11 10.10
N GLN A 328 -66.26 -22.58 11.27
CA GLN A 328 -66.47 -21.15 11.45
C GLN A 328 -65.16 -20.35 11.33
N TRP A 329 -64.06 -20.87 11.88
CA TRP A 329 -62.73 -20.29 11.69
C TRP A 329 -62.35 -20.23 10.20
N GLN A 330 -62.50 -21.33 9.47
CA GLN A 330 -62.21 -21.36 8.03
C GLN A 330 -63.08 -20.38 7.24
N GLN A 331 -64.37 -20.22 7.61
CA GLN A 331 -65.26 -19.24 7.01
C GLN A 331 -64.76 -17.80 7.25
N LEU A 332 -64.32 -17.46 8.47
CA LEU A 332 -63.76 -16.15 8.79
C LEU A 332 -62.48 -15.86 7.97
N CYS A 333 -61.56 -16.83 7.90
CA CYS A 333 -60.34 -16.71 7.09
C CYS A 333 -60.69 -16.51 5.61
N ALA A 334 -61.62 -17.28 5.05
CA ALA A 334 -62.02 -17.15 3.66
C ALA A 334 -62.69 -15.80 3.36
N THR A 335 -63.48 -15.28 4.30
CA THR A 335 -64.18 -13.99 4.16
C THR A 335 -63.21 -12.81 4.18
N LEU A 336 -62.18 -12.86 5.03
CA LEU A 336 -61.19 -11.79 5.19
C LEU A 336 -59.94 -11.96 4.30
N ALA A 337 -59.80 -13.08 3.59
CA ALA A 337 -58.65 -13.35 2.71
C ALA A 337 -58.36 -12.24 1.68
N PRO A 338 -59.37 -11.63 1.01
CA PRO A 338 -59.12 -10.51 0.10
C PRO A 338 -58.53 -9.27 0.80
N CYS A 339 -59.01 -8.96 2.01
CA CYS A 339 -58.51 -7.86 2.83
C CYS A 339 -57.08 -8.13 3.35
N GLN A 340 -56.77 -9.37 3.73
CA GLN A 340 -55.40 -9.79 4.09
C GLN A 340 -54.45 -9.72 2.89
N ALA A 341 -54.88 -10.16 1.71
CA ALA A 341 -54.09 -10.10 0.49
C ALA A 341 -53.79 -8.65 0.08
N TRP A 342 -54.77 -7.75 0.20
CA TRP A 342 -54.57 -6.32 -0.03
C TRP A 342 -53.59 -5.72 0.97
N LEU A 343 -53.70 -6.02 2.27
CA LEU A 343 -52.73 -5.57 3.29
C LEU A 343 -51.32 -6.08 3.01
N ALA A 344 -51.19 -7.35 2.62
CA ALA A 344 -49.91 -7.95 2.26
C ALA A 344 -49.29 -7.36 0.99
N ALA A 345 -50.09 -6.75 0.12
CA ALA A 345 -49.65 -6.07 -1.10
C ALA A 345 -49.23 -4.61 -0.86
N GLN A 346 -49.25 -4.12 0.40
CA GLN A 346 -48.77 -2.77 0.71
C GLN A 346 -47.30 -2.62 0.30
N PRO A 347 -46.94 -1.58 -0.47
CA PRO A 347 -45.55 -1.34 -0.86
C PRO A 347 -44.65 -1.17 0.37
N SER A 348 -43.50 -1.83 0.39
CA SER A 348 -42.49 -1.70 1.45
C SER A 348 -41.48 -0.60 1.11
N THR A 349 -41.95 0.65 1.00
CA THR A 349 -41.17 1.81 0.56
C THR A 349 -41.04 2.86 1.69
N PRO A 350 -40.07 3.80 1.60
CA PRO A 350 -39.95 4.89 2.57
C PRO A 350 -41.23 5.75 2.72
N VAL A 351 -42.09 5.76 1.70
CA VAL A 351 -43.36 6.50 1.67
C VAL A 351 -44.59 5.63 1.96
N ALA A 352 -44.42 4.38 2.40
CA ALA A 352 -45.53 3.43 2.61
C ALA A 352 -46.60 3.89 3.62
N THR A 353 -46.25 4.77 4.55
CA THR A 353 -47.14 5.34 5.57
C THR A 353 -47.75 6.68 5.17
N MET A 354 -47.46 7.18 3.95
CA MET A 354 -47.99 8.44 3.45
C MET A 354 -49.53 8.36 3.32
N PRO A 355 -50.28 9.36 3.84
CA PRO A 355 -51.72 9.43 3.64
C PRO A 355 -52.08 9.51 2.15
N VAL A 356 -53.14 8.79 1.75
CA VAL A 356 -53.61 8.79 0.34
C VAL A 356 -53.95 10.19 -0.19
N ASP A 357 -54.52 11.05 0.65
CA ASP A 357 -54.85 12.43 0.26
C ASP A 357 -53.58 13.25 -0.04
N GLU A 358 -52.51 13.01 0.72
CA GLU A 358 -51.20 13.63 0.49
C GLU A 358 -50.55 13.07 -0.78
N ALA A 359 -50.61 11.75 -1.00
CA ALA A 359 -50.08 11.12 -2.21
C ALA A 359 -50.77 11.65 -3.47
N HIS A 360 -52.10 11.73 -3.49
CA HIS A 360 -52.86 12.30 -4.61
C HIS A 360 -52.58 13.79 -4.80
N ALA A 361 -52.50 14.57 -3.72
CA ALA A 361 -52.18 15.98 -3.81
C ALA A 361 -50.79 16.21 -4.41
N LEU A 362 -49.80 15.38 -4.03
CA LEU A 362 -48.43 15.47 -4.53
C LEU A 362 -48.31 15.05 -6.00
N LEU A 363 -49.02 13.99 -6.42
CA LEU A 363 -49.08 13.58 -7.83
C LEU A 363 -49.77 14.64 -8.71
N ALA A 364 -50.74 15.38 -8.15
CA ALA A 364 -51.47 16.43 -8.86
C ALA A 364 -50.81 17.82 -8.83
N SER A 365 -49.79 18.05 -7.98
CA SER A 365 -49.20 19.38 -7.74
C SER A 365 -48.32 19.89 -8.89
N GLY A 366 -47.91 19.01 -9.81
CA GLY A 366 -46.93 19.31 -10.85
C GLY A 366 -45.51 19.56 -10.33
N ASP A 367 -45.22 19.26 -9.05
CA ASP A 367 -43.87 19.42 -8.48
C ASP A 367 -42.86 18.46 -9.14
N GLN A 368 -43.29 17.24 -9.51
CA GLN A 368 -42.44 16.28 -10.24
C GLN A 368 -41.89 16.90 -11.53
N GLN A 369 -42.79 17.47 -12.35
CA GLN A 369 -42.40 18.06 -13.62
C GLN A 369 -41.49 19.28 -13.40
N ARG A 370 -41.80 20.12 -12.40
CA ARG A 370 -40.96 21.28 -12.07
C ARG A 370 -39.53 20.88 -11.67
N LEU A 371 -39.36 19.82 -10.88
CA LEU A 371 -38.03 19.32 -10.52
C LEU A 371 -37.30 18.71 -11.73
N LEU A 372 -38.02 17.97 -12.59
CA LEU A 372 -37.45 17.44 -13.83
C LEU A 372 -37.02 18.57 -14.79
N ASP A 373 -37.81 19.63 -14.93
CA ASP A 373 -37.49 20.78 -15.77
C ASP A 373 -36.24 21.51 -15.25
N LEU A 374 -36.06 21.59 -13.93
CA LEU A 374 -34.85 22.15 -13.31
C LEU A 374 -33.61 21.26 -13.57
N MET A 375 -33.76 19.93 -13.50
CA MET A 375 -32.69 18.99 -13.84
C MET A 375 -32.31 19.06 -15.32
N GLU A 376 -33.29 19.23 -16.21
CA GLU A 376 -33.04 19.39 -17.63
C GLU A 376 -32.30 20.71 -17.92
N GLN A 377 -32.73 21.81 -17.30
CA GLN A 377 -32.04 23.10 -17.36
C GLN A 377 -30.60 23.00 -16.84
N ASP A 378 -30.38 22.30 -15.74
CA ASP A 378 -29.04 22.04 -15.22
C ASP A 378 -28.22 21.23 -16.24
N SER A 379 -28.75 20.12 -16.76
CA SER A 379 -28.03 19.28 -17.73
C SER A 379 -27.64 20.02 -19.02
N ALA A 380 -28.36 21.08 -19.41
CA ALA A 380 -27.99 21.94 -20.53
C ALA A 380 -26.67 22.72 -20.28
N GLU A 381 -26.37 23.03 -19.02
CA GLU A 381 -25.14 23.68 -18.55
C GLU A 381 -23.93 22.75 -18.57
N ALA A 382 -24.14 21.42 -18.56
CA ALA A 382 -23.09 20.40 -18.55
C ALA A 382 -22.11 20.57 -19.73
N SER A 383 -22.61 21.05 -20.87
CA SER A 383 -21.80 21.37 -22.04
C SER A 383 -20.68 22.38 -21.73
N ARG A 384 -20.98 23.42 -20.94
CA ARG A 384 -20.00 24.47 -20.60
C ARG A 384 -18.95 23.95 -19.65
N GLN A 385 -19.36 23.20 -18.63
CA GLN A 385 -18.46 22.60 -17.65
C GLN A 385 -17.51 21.60 -18.34
N LYS A 386 -18.05 20.81 -19.28
CA LYS A 386 -17.26 19.91 -20.11
C LYS A 386 -16.18 20.65 -20.90
N GLU A 387 -16.52 21.74 -21.59
CA GLU A 387 -15.51 22.46 -22.38
C GLU A 387 -14.48 23.20 -21.51
N ALA A 388 -14.88 23.71 -20.34
CA ALA A 388 -13.92 24.26 -19.37
C ALA A 388 -12.96 23.19 -18.83
N LYS A 389 -13.45 21.96 -18.53
CA LYS A 389 -12.62 20.81 -18.15
C LYS A 389 -11.70 20.35 -19.29
N ASN A 390 -12.19 20.33 -20.52
CA ASN A 390 -11.36 20.02 -21.69
C ASN A 390 -10.23 21.05 -21.85
N LEU A 391 -10.52 22.33 -21.64
CA LEU A 391 -9.52 23.38 -21.69
C LEU A 391 -8.47 23.24 -20.57
N GLU A 392 -8.90 22.94 -19.34
CA GLU A 392 -8.00 22.61 -18.23
C GLU A 392 -7.10 21.42 -18.59
N LYS A 393 -7.69 20.32 -19.07
CA LYS A 393 -6.98 19.13 -19.55
C LYS A 393 -5.94 19.48 -20.61
N LEU A 394 -6.29 20.30 -21.60
CA LEU A 394 -5.37 20.69 -22.67
C LEU A 394 -4.18 21.50 -22.13
N ILE A 395 -4.41 22.45 -21.22
CA ILE A 395 -3.36 23.27 -20.62
C ILE A 395 -2.45 22.43 -19.71
N LEU A 396 -3.02 21.53 -18.91
CA LEU A 396 -2.25 20.59 -18.07
C LEU A 396 -1.35 19.70 -18.94
N LEU A 397 -1.89 19.13 -20.03
CA LEU A 397 -1.10 18.33 -20.97
C LEU A 397 -0.03 19.18 -21.68
N GLN A 398 -0.30 20.42 -22.05
CA GLN A 398 0.70 21.33 -22.61
C GLN A 398 1.88 21.57 -21.64
N ARG A 399 1.57 21.77 -20.36
CA ARG A 399 2.56 22.05 -19.31
C ARG A 399 3.41 20.82 -18.97
N ASP A 400 2.78 19.66 -18.88
CA ASP A 400 3.34 18.53 -18.15
C ASP A 400 3.60 17.27 -19.00
N LEU A 401 2.95 17.11 -20.15
CA LEU A 401 2.99 15.85 -20.92
C LEU A 401 4.42 15.48 -21.35
N LEU A 402 5.20 16.45 -21.86
CA LEU A 402 6.58 16.19 -22.25
C LEU A 402 7.45 15.76 -21.06
N LEU A 403 7.22 16.35 -19.87
CA LEU A 403 7.93 15.97 -18.66
C LEU A 403 7.53 14.55 -18.22
N LEU A 404 6.23 14.21 -18.28
CA LEU A 404 5.72 12.88 -17.97
C LEU A 404 6.31 11.83 -18.92
N LEU A 405 6.28 12.07 -20.23
CA LEU A 405 6.84 11.17 -21.25
C LEU A 405 8.33 10.93 -21.03
N ASN A 406 9.08 11.97 -20.68
CA ASN A 406 10.50 11.85 -20.35
C ASN A 406 10.78 11.14 -19.01
N ASN A 407 9.77 10.99 -18.16
CA ASN A 407 9.85 10.28 -16.89
C ASN A 407 9.10 8.94 -16.87
N PHE A 408 8.43 8.57 -17.96
CA PHE A 408 7.67 7.32 -18.11
C PHE A 408 8.25 6.45 -19.22
N VAL A 409 8.37 7.02 -20.43
CA VAL A 409 8.79 6.28 -21.62
C VAL A 409 10.31 6.11 -21.67
N SER A 410 11.08 7.17 -21.35
CA SER A 410 12.54 7.16 -21.49
C SER A 410 13.33 7.27 -20.18
N PHE A 411 12.71 7.75 -19.10
CA PHE A 411 13.39 8.11 -17.84
C PHE A 411 14.59 9.06 -18.05
N SER A 412 14.57 9.86 -19.13
CA SER A 412 15.69 10.71 -19.51
C SER A 412 16.01 11.75 -18.43
N SER A 413 15.02 12.25 -17.70
CA SER A 413 15.18 13.19 -16.58
C SER A 413 16.03 12.59 -15.44
N PHE A 414 15.84 11.31 -15.11
CA PHE A 414 16.63 10.60 -14.10
C PHE A 414 18.08 10.43 -14.56
N TYR A 415 18.30 9.92 -15.77
CA TYR A 415 19.65 9.67 -16.27
C TYR A 415 20.44 10.96 -16.58
N ARG A 416 19.74 12.07 -16.89
CA ARG A 416 20.33 13.41 -17.04
C ARG A 416 20.50 14.16 -15.73
N ARG A 417 20.14 13.57 -14.58
CA ARG A 417 20.28 14.18 -13.24
C ARG A 417 19.43 15.45 -13.08
N GLN A 418 18.28 15.51 -13.76
CA GLN A 418 17.29 16.60 -13.66
C GLN A 418 16.18 16.29 -12.63
N GLY A 419 16.26 15.13 -11.97
CA GLY A 419 15.27 14.66 -11.00
C GLY A 419 14.16 13.86 -11.67
N GLY A 420 14.11 12.56 -11.40
CA GLY A 420 13.01 11.69 -11.79
C GLY A 420 11.75 11.97 -10.96
N ILE A 421 10.56 11.80 -11.54
CA ILE A 421 9.30 12.00 -10.80
C ILE A 421 9.12 10.98 -9.65
N PHE A 422 9.80 9.84 -9.69
CA PHE A 422 9.81 8.89 -8.59
C PHE A 422 10.81 9.24 -7.47
N GLN A 423 11.67 10.26 -7.64
CA GLN A 423 12.65 10.64 -6.63
C GLN A 423 12.02 11.62 -5.63
N ALA A 424 11.79 11.17 -4.39
CA ALA A 424 11.14 11.94 -3.34
C ALA A 424 12.01 13.10 -2.79
N GLY A 425 13.34 12.97 -2.87
CA GLY A 425 14.26 13.98 -2.34
C GLY A 425 15.68 13.47 -2.09
N THR A 426 16.38 14.09 -1.15
CA THR A 426 17.77 13.76 -0.77
C THR A 426 17.89 13.45 0.72
N LEU A 427 18.37 12.25 1.05
CA LEU A 427 18.68 11.86 2.42
C LEU A 427 20.15 12.14 2.74
N TYR A 428 20.40 12.91 3.81
CA TYR A 428 21.72 13.11 4.39
C TYR A 428 21.90 12.22 5.62
N LEU A 429 22.85 11.28 5.52
CA LEU A 429 23.12 10.34 6.60
C LEU A 429 24.58 9.85 6.52
N ASP A 430 25.27 9.82 7.66
CA ASP A 430 26.66 9.32 7.77
C ASP A 430 27.66 10.01 6.81
N GLY A 431 27.57 11.34 6.72
CA GLY A 431 28.46 12.13 5.84
C GLY A 431 28.23 11.88 4.35
N ARG A 432 27.02 11.44 3.97
CA ARG A 432 26.63 11.15 2.59
C ARG A 432 25.33 11.80 2.23
N SER A 433 25.17 12.13 0.97
CA SER A 433 23.88 12.41 0.35
C SER A 433 23.43 11.21 -0.48
N CYS A 434 22.19 10.78 -0.32
CA CYS A 434 21.54 9.76 -1.13
C CYS A 434 20.37 10.39 -1.87
N GLU A 435 20.45 10.44 -3.19
CA GLU A 435 19.45 11.10 -4.05
C GLU A 435 18.44 10.10 -4.66
N LEU A 436 18.76 8.80 -4.66
CA LEU A 436 17.78 7.77 -5.03
C LEU A 436 16.95 7.43 -3.79
N THR A 437 15.95 8.28 -3.53
CA THR A 437 14.95 8.09 -2.49
C THR A 437 13.57 7.98 -3.12
N VAL A 438 12.74 7.06 -2.64
CA VAL A 438 11.37 6.85 -3.15
C VAL A 438 10.42 6.81 -1.96
N ASP A 439 9.22 7.38 -2.12
CA ASP A 439 8.16 7.31 -1.12
C ASP A 439 7.57 5.90 -1.06
N VAL A 440 7.34 5.42 0.17
CA VAL A 440 6.85 4.06 0.42
C VAL A 440 5.63 4.11 1.32
N GLN A 441 4.51 3.57 0.84
CA GLN A 441 3.29 3.45 1.65
C GLN A 441 3.39 2.30 2.65
N ASP A 442 3.78 1.10 2.18
CA ASP A 442 4.01 -0.09 3.02
C ASP A 442 5.46 -0.59 2.92
N PRO A 443 6.31 -0.31 3.93
CA PRO A 443 7.70 -0.77 3.95
C PRO A 443 7.85 -2.29 3.92
N GLY A 444 6.90 -3.03 4.50
CA GLY A 444 6.96 -4.48 4.60
C GLY A 444 6.86 -5.15 3.24
N SER A 445 5.75 -4.89 2.53
CA SER A 445 5.55 -5.40 1.16
C SER A 445 6.61 -4.87 0.19
N HIS A 446 7.01 -3.61 0.34
CA HIS A 446 8.02 -3.01 -0.53
C HIS A 446 9.40 -3.66 -0.36
N ALA A 447 9.81 -4.00 0.87
CA ALA A 447 11.11 -4.61 1.15
C ALA A 447 11.31 -5.97 0.48
N ALA A 448 10.25 -6.78 0.39
CA ALA A 448 10.29 -8.11 -0.23
C ALA A 448 10.67 -8.04 -1.72
N LEU A 449 10.05 -7.12 -2.47
CA LEU A 449 10.29 -6.95 -3.90
C LEU A 449 11.58 -6.15 -4.15
N ALA A 450 11.79 -5.04 -3.43
CA ALA A 450 12.98 -4.20 -3.58
C ALA A 450 14.29 -4.90 -3.19
N GLY A 451 14.24 -5.93 -2.32
CA GLY A 451 15.40 -6.77 -2.00
C GLY A 451 16.04 -7.44 -3.23
N LEU A 452 15.26 -7.66 -4.30
CA LEU A 452 15.74 -8.21 -5.57
C LEU A 452 16.61 -7.23 -6.37
N ALA A 453 16.60 -5.94 -6.02
CA ALA A 453 17.37 -4.89 -6.69
C ALA A 453 18.89 -5.00 -6.49
N LYS A 454 19.37 -5.87 -5.57
CA LYS A 454 20.78 -6.08 -5.22
C LYS A 454 21.52 -4.80 -4.79
N THR A 455 20.76 -3.81 -4.29
CA THR A 455 21.24 -2.53 -3.79
C THR A 455 21.08 -2.49 -2.27
N PHE A 456 21.94 -1.75 -1.57
CA PHE A 456 21.78 -1.54 -0.13
C PHE A 456 20.68 -0.51 0.07
N LEU A 457 19.62 -0.88 0.79
CA LEU A 457 18.45 -0.02 0.97
C LEU A 457 18.27 0.25 2.46
N ALA A 458 18.04 1.52 2.82
CA ALA A 458 17.63 1.90 4.15
C ALA A 458 16.21 2.49 4.09
N TYR A 459 15.31 1.90 4.85
CA TYR A 459 13.99 2.45 5.09
C TYR A 459 14.09 3.44 6.22
N CYS A 460 13.57 4.64 6.01
CA CYS A 460 13.58 5.71 6.98
C CYS A 460 12.16 6.22 7.21
N GLU A 461 11.78 6.31 8.48
CA GLU A 461 10.62 7.10 8.88
C GLU A 461 11.06 8.55 9.02
N CYS A 462 10.41 9.43 8.27
CA CYS A 462 10.68 10.87 8.22
C CYS A 462 9.54 11.61 8.91
N ARG A 463 9.86 12.39 9.93
CA ARG A 463 8.88 13.18 10.70
C ARG A 463 9.11 14.67 10.54
N ARG A 464 8.02 15.43 10.43
CA ARG A 464 8.01 16.89 10.45
C ARG A 464 6.73 17.39 11.10
N GLY A 465 6.81 17.80 12.37
CA GLY A 465 5.61 18.06 13.18
C GLY A 465 4.73 16.80 13.27
N ASP A 466 3.44 16.95 12.98
CA ASP A 466 2.47 15.84 12.98
C ASP A 466 2.49 15.00 11.69
N LYS A 467 3.28 15.41 10.68
CA LYS A 467 3.36 14.68 9.41
C LYS A 467 4.42 13.59 9.50
N VAL A 468 4.03 12.37 9.11
CA VAL A 468 4.92 11.22 8.99
C VAL A 468 4.93 10.77 7.54
N ARG A 469 6.13 10.49 7.01
CA ARG A 469 6.36 9.96 5.68
C ARG A 469 7.38 8.84 5.78
N THR A 470 7.22 7.79 5.00
CA THR A 470 8.22 6.72 4.94
C THR A 470 8.89 6.72 3.58
N ILE A 471 10.22 6.66 3.58
CA ILE A 471 11.02 6.63 2.36
C ILE A 471 11.93 5.40 2.36
N VAL A 472 12.33 4.98 1.17
CA VAL A 472 13.45 4.07 0.97
C VAL A 472 14.59 4.82 0.30
N ALA A 473 15.79 4.78 0.87
CA ALA A 473 16.99 5.40 0.33
C ALA A 473 17.98 4.32 -0.12
N ALA A 474 18.46 4.44 -1.36
CA ALA A 474 19.46 3.53 -1.91
C ALA A 474 20.89 4.03 -1.66
N PHE A 475 21.67 3.25 -0.92
CA PHE A 475 23.09 3.48 -0.68
C PHE A 475 23.90 2.70 -1.72
N THR A 476 24.50 3.44 -2.65
CA THR A 476 25.24 2.85 -3.77
C THR A 476 26.75 3.06 -3.68
N ALA A 477 27.21 3.88 -2.74
CA ALA A 477 28.62 4.16 -2.44
C ALA A 477 28.90 4.32 -0.94
N GLY A 478 30.16 4.14 -0.55
CA GLY A 478 30.66 4.24 0.83
C GLY A 478 30.63 2.93 1.63
N ASP A 479 30.97 2.99 2.92
CA ASP A 479 30.96 1.82 3.83
C ASP A 479 29.58 1.60 4.48
N VAL A 480 29.35 0.44 5.08
CA VAL A 480 28.05 0.12 5.71
C VAL A 480 28.17 -0.07 7.21
N ASP A 481 29.36 0.11 7.78
CA ASP A 481 29.68 -0.26 9.16
C ASP A 481 28.85 0.52 10.19
N PHE A 482 28.42 1.71 9.81
CA PHE A 482 27.77 2.69 10.66
C PHE A 482 26.27 2.87 10.33
N LEU A 483 25.71 2.03 9.46
CA LEU A 483 24.29 2.02 9.13
C LEU A 483 23.59 0.95 9.99
N PHE A 484 22.80 1.40 10.97
CA PHE A 484 22.03 0.53 11.85
C PHE A 484 20.64 1.12 12.12
N VAL A 485 19.69 0.26 12.45
CA VAL A 485 18.32 0.64 12.82
C VAL A 485 18.36 1.59 14.02
N GLY A 486 17.59 2.68 13.97
CA GLY A 486 17.55 3.74 14.96
C GLY A 486 18.53 4.90 14.72
N ARG A 487 19.42 4.79 13.72
CA ARG A 487 20.29 5.92 13.35
C ARG A 487 19.48 7.05 12.74
N LYS A 488 19.79 8.28 13.16
CA LYS A 488 19.15 9.50 12.67
C LYS A 488 19.91 10.13 11.50
N GLY A 489 19.17 10.81 10.64
CA GLY A 489 19.64 11.64 9.53
C GLY A 489 18.63 12.74 9.24
N ILE A 490 18.89 13.52 8.18
CA ILE A 490 17.98 14.59 7.73
C ILE A 490 17.59 14.29 6.29
N PHE A 491 16.30 14.30 5.99
CA PHE A 491 15.79 14.17 4.64
C PHE A 491 15.28 15.52 4.15
N TYR A 492 15.68 15.91 2.94
CA TYR A 492 15.12 17.08 2.25
C TYR A 492 14.22 16.60 1.12
N ASP A 493 12.96 17.00 1.15
CA ASP A 493 12.04 16.77 0.03
C ASP A 493 12.40 17.63 -1.19
N ARG A 494 11.66 17.45 -2.30
CA ARG A 494 11.86 18.25 -3.51
C ARG A 494 11.49 19.72 -3.36
N GLN A 495 10.72 20.08 -2.34
CA GLN A 495 10.40 21.46 -2.00
C GLN A 495 11.47 22.10 -1.09
N GLY A 496 12.52 21.35 -0.74
CA GLY A 496 13.64 21.81 0.10
C GLY A 496 13.31 21.85 1.59
N GLN A 497 12.22 21.21 2.02
CA GLN A 497 11.80 21.17 3.42
C GLN A 497 12.52 20.02 4.12
N ASP A 498 12.93 20.26 5.36
CA ASP A 498 13.69 19.33 6.19
C ASP A 498 12.79 18.42 7.03
N TRP A 499 13.16 17.15 7.09
CA TRP A 499 12.47 16.09 7.83
C TRP A 499 13.47 15.30 8.67
N ASP A 500 13.09 15.02 9.92
CA ASP A 500 13.87 14.15 10.80
C ASP A 500 13.73 12.70 10.35
N ALA A 501 14.80 12.13 9.79
CA ALA A 501 14.80 10.76 9.27
C ALA A 501 15.40 9.80 10.31
N THR A 502 14.71 8.69 10.57
CA THR A 502 15.22 7.60 11.42
C THR A 502 15.16 6.28 10.67
N ILE A 503 16.29 5.56 10.62
CA ILE A 503 16.34 4.24 9.96
C ILE A 503 15.48 3.24 10.73
N THR A 504 14.50 2.62 10.06
CA THR A 504 13.62 1.60 10.64
C THR A 504 14.00 0.20 10.20
N THR A 505 14.45 0.02 8.95
CA THR A 505 14.79 -1.30 8.39
C THR A 505 15.91 -1.16 7.37
N LEU A 506 16.78 -2.18 7.29
CA LEU A 506 17.92 -2.22 6.38
C LEU A 506 17.89 -3.50 5.55
N ILE A 507 18.17 -3.37 4.26
CA ILE A 507 18.42 -4.49 3.35
C ILE A 507 19.90 -4.50 2.98
N ASP A 508 20.60 -5.50 3.49
CA ASP A 508 22.05 -5.62 3.34
C ASP A 508 22.45 -6.15 1.96
N ASN A 509 23.11 -5.30 1.18
CA ASN A 509 23.79 -5.67 -0.06
C ASN A 509 25.15 -4.97 -0.17
N PRO A 510 26.12 -5.53 -0.91
CA PRO A 510 27.45 -4.93 -1.00
C PRO A 510 27.40 -3.56 -1.69
N THR A 511 27.97 -2.53 -1.06
CA THR A 511 28.07 -1.17 -1.60
C THR A 511 29.27 -0.99 -2.54
N SER A 512 30.40 -1.65 -2.25
CA SER A 512 31.64 -1.58 -3.03
C SER A 512 32.47 -2.87 -2.97
N ILE A 513 33.35 -3.08 -3.95
CA ILE A 513 34.27 -4.23 -4.00
C ILE A 513 35.26 -4.21 -2.83
N GLY A 514 35.79 -3.03 -2.48
CA GLY A 514 36.73 -2.87 -1.37
C GLY A 514 36.13 -3.27 -0.03
N GLN A 515 34.87 -2.93 0.23
CA GLN A 515 34.15 -3.38 1.43
C GLN A 515 33.98 -4.91 1.45
N ALA A 516 33.66 -5.52 0.31
CA ALA A 516 33.48 -6.96 0.22
C ALA A 516 34.77 -7.75 0.52
N PHE A 517 35.94 -7.22 0.11
CA PHE A 517 37.24 -7.81 0.39
C PHE A 517 37.52 -7.98 1.90
N PHE A 518 37.24 -6.94 2.70
CA PHE A 518 37.47 -6.95 4.15
C PHE A 518 36.31 -7.53 4.96
N SER A 519 35.14 -7.76 4.33
CA SER A 519 33.93 -8.22 5.02
C SER A 519 34.08 -9.54 5.78
N PRO A 520 34.79 -10.59 5.30
CA PRO A 520 34.94 -11.84 6.03
C PRO A 520 35.77 -11.65 7.32
N TYR A 521 36.81 -10.82 7.25
CA TYR A 521 37.67 -10.52 8.38
C TYR A 521 36.93 -9.73 9.47
N LYS A 522 36.12 -8.74 9.08
CA LYS A 522 35.26 -7.99 10.02
C LYS A 522 34.25 -8.90 10.71
N LYS A 523 33.60 -9.80 9.96
CA LYS A 523 32.66 -10.79 10.54
C LYS A 523 33.34 -11.73 11.51
N PHE A 524 34.55 -12.20 11.18
CA PHE A 524 35.35 -13.03 12.08
C PHE A 524 35.73 -12.28 13.36
N LEU A 525 36.18 -11.02 13.27
CA LEU A 525 36.47 -10.20 14.44
C LEU A 525 35.24 -10.00 15.34
N ARG A 526 34.08 -9.67 14.76
CA ARG A 526 32.82 -9.56 15.51
C ARG A 526 32.42 -10.88 16.16
N PHE A 527 32.65 -12.01 15.50
CA PHE A 527 32.40 -13.33 16.09
C PHE A 527 33.34 -13.61 17.27
N VAL A 528 34.62 -13.26 17.16
CA VAL A 528 35.59 -13.39 18.27
C VAL A 528 35.20 -12.47 19.42
N GLU A 529 34.84 -11.22 19.15
CA GLU A 529 34.34 -10.28 20.15
C GLU A 529 33.10 -10.82 20.86
N ALA A 530 32.13 -11.36 20.11
CA ALA A 530 30.92 -11.98 20.67
C ALA A 530 31.26 -13.20 21.56
N GLN A 531 32.19 -14.05 21.13
CA GLN A 531 32.67 -15.18 21.94
C GLN A 531 33.41 -14.74 23.21
N VAL A 532 34.20 -13.67 23.13
CA VAL A 532 34.89 -13.09 24.28
C VAL A 532 33.89 -12.42 25.24
N ALA A 533 32.93 -11.66 24.73
CA ALA A 533 31.86 -11.06 25.51
C ALA A 533 30.98 -12.11 26.19
N GLN A 534 30.62 -13.19 25.48
CA GLN A 534 29.85 -14.31 26.04
C GLN A 534 30.65 -15.04 27.13
N ARG A 535 31.97 -15.20 26.95
CA ARG A 535 32.84 -15.73 28.01
C ARG A 535 32.97 -14.78 29.20
N ALA A 536 33.09 -13.47 28.97
CA ALA A 536 33.13 -12.48 30.04
C ALA A 536 31.81 -12.50 30.85
N ALA A 537 30.66 -12.51 30.18
CA ALA A 537 29.35 -12.63 30.83
C ALA A 537 29.20 -13.94 31.62
N SER A 538 29.69 -15.08 31.11
CA SER A 538 29.69 -16.35 31.84
C SER A 538 30.62 -16.36 33.06
N LYS A 539 31.74 -15.62 33.01
CA LYS A 539 32.65 -15.47 34.14
C LYS A 539 32.11 -14.51 35.19
N ASP A 540 31.46 -13.42 34.78
CA ASP A 540 30.75 -12.53 35.70
C ASP A 540 29.60 -13.27 36.37
N ALA A 541 28.82 -14.10 35.66
CA ALA A 541 27.80 -14.95 36.27
C ALA A 541 28.38 -15.89 37.35
N ALA A 542 29.49 -16.57 37.06
CA ALA A 542 30.17 -17.45 38.02
C ALA A 542 30.78 -16.69 39.22
N VAL A 543 31.26 -15.47 39.01
CA VAL A 543 31.76 -14.59 40.09
C VAL A 543 30.61 -14.04 40.93
N THR A 544 29.46 -13.75 40.32
CA THR A 544 28.25 -13.26 41.02
C THR A 544 27.63 -14.37 41.88
N GLU A 545 27.59 -15.62 41.40
CA GLU A 545 27.22 -16.80 42.20
C GLU A 545 28.21 -17.04 43.36
N GLY A 546 29.51 -16.92 43.10
CA GLY A 546 30.54 -17.03 44.14
C GLY A 546 30.49 -15.91 45.20
N LEU A 547 30.06 -14.71 44.81
CA LEU A 547 29.83 -13.58 45.71
C LEU A 547 28.53 -13.72 46.50
N GLN A 548 27.45 -14.24 45.90
CA GLN A 548 26.21 -14.58 46.62
C GLN A 548 26.43 -15.72 47.63
N ALA A 549 27.22 -16.74 47.29
CA ALA A 549 27.61 -17.80 48.20
C ALA A 549 28.47 -17.28 49.38
N LYS A 550 29.37 -16.32 49.13
CA LYS A 550 30.17 -15.67 50.19
C LYS A 550 29.37 -14.66 51.03
N ALA A 551 28.39 -13.97 50.44
CA ALA A 551 27.50 -13.05 51.15
C ALA A 551 26.55 -13.82 52.10
N ALA A 552 26.04 -14.98 51.67
CA ALA A 552 25.27 -15.88 52.54
C ALA A 552 26.10 -16.41 53.72
N HIS A 553 27.40 -16.61 53.53
CA HIS A 553 28.33 -17.09 54.56
C HIS A 553 28.73 -16.00 55.59
N LEU A 554 28.52 -14.72 55.28
CA LEU A 554 28.78 -13.58 56.18
C LEU A 554 27.54 -13.17 57.00
N ALA A 555 26.34 -13.61 56.62
CA ALA A 555 25.08 -13.26 57.27
C ALA A 555 24.58 -14.29 58.30
N GLY A 556 25.18 -15.48 58.41
CA GLY A 556 24.78 -16.52 59.35
C GLY A 556 25.98 -17.16 60.04
N GLY A 557 26.32 -16.66 61.23
CA GLY A 557 27.37 -17.24 62.07
C GLY A 557 26.92 -18.55 62.70
N ALA A 558 27.13 -19.68 62.02
CA ALA A 558 27.17 -21.01 62.63
C ALA A 558 27.90 -22.00 61.70
N ALA A 559 28.85 -22.75 62.25
CA ALA A 559 29.49 -23.86 61.57
C ALA A 559 28.62 -25.13 61.66
N PRO A 560 28.41 -25.89 60.56
CA PRO A 560 27.73 -27.18 60.64
C PRO A 560 28.66 -28.39 60.43
N THR A 561 28.25 -29.47 61.08
CA THR A 561 28.60 -30.89 60.91
C THR A 561 28.22 -31.43 59.52
N PRO A 562 28.80 -32.57 59.07
CA PRO A 562 28.63 -33.08 57.71
C PRO A 562 27.45 -34.07 57.59
N ALA A 563 26.53 -33.84 56.64
CA ALA A 563 25.79 -34.91 55.96
C ALA A 563 25.00 -34.42 54.72
N GLU A 564 25.17 -35.22 53.66
CA GLU A 564 24.29 -35.50 52.49
C GLU A 564 24.09 -34.46 51.36
N ALA A 565 24.59 -34.86 50.19
CA ALA A 565 24.47 -34.17 48.91
C ALA A 565 23.13 -34.48 48.23
N PRO A 566 22.41 -33.47 47.69
CA PRO A 566 21.39 -33.70 46.68
C PRO A 566 22.04 -34.03 45.32
N ALA A 567 21.39 -34.91 44.57
CA ALA A 567 21.81 -35.39 43.27
C ALA A 567 22.07 -34.26 42.24
N PRO A 568 23.03 -34.45 41.32
CA PRO A 568 23.36 -33.46 40.30
C PRO A 568 22.19 -33.30 39.31
N SER A 569 21.74 -32.05 39.11
CA SER A 569 20.97 -31.70 37.92
C SER A 569 21.85 -31.94 36.70
N LYS A 570 21.28 -32.64 35.72
CA LYS A 570 21.95 -33.06 34.48
C LYS A 570 22.39 -31.84 33.67
N THR A 571 23.61 -31.37 33.92
CA THR A 571 24.41 -30.74 32.87
C THR A 571 24.89 -31.87 31.98
N ASP A 572 24.38 -31.88 30.75
CA ASP A 572 24.65 -32.92 29.78
C ASP A 572 26.14 -32.94 29.45
N VAL A 573 26.85 -33.91 30.02
CA VAL A 573 28.29 -34.16 29.79
C VAL A 573 28.56 -34.34 28.29
N GLY A 574 27.55 -34.72 27.50
CA GLY A 574 27.62 -34.75 26.04
C GLY A 574 27.82 -33.38 25.39
N THR A 575 27.26 -32.30 25.93
CA THR A 575 27.39 -30.94 25.36
C THR A 575 28.74 -30.31 25.74
N VAL A 576 29.21 -30.54 26.97
CA VAL A 576 30.53 -30.04 27.43
C VAL A 576 31.68 -30.83 26.77
N ALA A 577 31.52 -32.14 26.56
CA ALA A 577 32.46 -32.95 25.78
C ALA A 577 32.43 -32.61 24.28
N ALA A 578 31.26 -32.36 23.69
CA ALA A 578 31.16 -31.94 22.28
C ALA A 578 31.80 -30.56 22.05
N ILE A 579 31.65 -29.61 22.97
CA ILE A 579 32.32 -28.29 22.89
C ILE A 579 33.85 -28.46 23.09
N GLY A 580 34.29 -29.33 24.01
CA GLY A 580 35.70 -29.62 24.24
C GLY A 580 36.39 -30.32 23.06
N VAL A 581 35.70 -31.28 22.42
CA VAL A 581 36.21 -32.00 21.24
C VAL A 581 36.15 -31.12 19.97
N ALA A 582 35.16 -30.24 19.84
CA ALA A 582 35.10 -29.27 18.73
C ALA A 582 36.18 -28.17 18.82
N LEU A 583 36.54 -27.70 20.02
CA LEU A 583 37.69 -26.80 20.19
C LEU A 583 39.04 -27.54 20.05
N GLY A 584 39.11 -28.80 20.46
CA GLY A 584 40.30 -29.65 20.28
C GLY A 584 40.61 -29.93 18.81
N SER A 585 39.58 -30.19 17.99
CA SER A 585 39.73 -30.42 16.55
C SER A 585 40.12 -29.15 15.77
N LEU A 586 39.61 -27.98 16.17
CA LEU A 586 40.08 -26.70 15.62
C LEU A 586 41.56 -26.44 15.95
N SER A 587 42.00 -26.83 17.14
CA SER A 587 43.39 -26.67 17.57
C SER A 587 44.33 -27.62 16.83
N THR A 588 43.95 -28.88 16.62
CA THR A 588 44.75 -29.84 15.85
C THR A 588 44.80 -29.51 14.36
N VAL A 589 43.69 -29.05 13.78
CA VAL A 589 43.67 -28.55 12.39
C VAL A 589 44.52 -27.29 12.26
N ALA A 590 44.42 -26.34 13.19
CA ALA A 590 45.25 -25.13 13.18
C ALA A 590 46.75 -25.46 13.32
N VAL A 591 47.12 -26.40 14.20
CA VAL A 591 48.50 -26.86 14.37
C VAL A 591 49.00 -27.62 13.13
N ALA A 592 48.17 -28.45 12.51
CA ALA A 592 48.51 -29.16 11.28
C ALA A 592 48.69 -28.20 10.09
N VAL A 593 47.79 -27.22 9.94
CA VAL A 593 47.90 -26.15 8.94
C VAL A 593 49.13 -25.29 9.20
N LEU A 594 49.39 -24.90 10.45
CA LEU A 594 50.56 -24.09 10.81
C LEU A 594 51.86 -24.87 10.56
N SER A 595 51.90 -26.17 10.87
CA SER A 595 53.04 -27.05 10.58
C SER A 595 53.29 -27.18 9.07
N LYS A 596 52.23 -27.32 8.26
CA LYS A 596 52.33 -27.32 6.79
C LYS A 596 52.70 -25.95 6.19
N VAL A 597 52.29 -24.85 6.82
CA VAL A 597 52.70 -23.49 6.43
C VAL A 597 54.18 -23.26 6.78
N LEU A 598 54.69 -23.82 7.89
CA LEU A 598 56.10 -23.77 8.28
C LEU A 598 57.01 -24.63 7.37
N GLU A 599 56.48 -25.65 6.71
CA GLU A 599 57.21 -26.47 5.72
C GLU A 599 57.49 -25.73 4.39
N LEU A 600 56.83 -24.58 4.12
CA LEU A 600 56.90 -23.85 2.83
C LEU A 600 58.10 -22.89 2.69
N GLY A 601 58.91 -22.67 3.74
CA GLY A 601 60.15 -21.89 3.67
C GLY A 601 59.96 -20.46 3.09
N PRO A 602 60.72 -20.03 2.06
CA PRO A 602 60.64 -18.67 1.50
C PRO A 602 59.31 -18.36 0.79
N TRP A 603 58.45 -19.36 0.52
CA TRP A 603 57.13 -19.18 -0.12
C TRP A 603 56.01 -18.80 0.85
N ILE A 604 56.30 -18.67 2.15
CA ILE A 604 55.33 -18.27 3.20
C ILE A 604 54.55 -16.99 2.84
N PRO A 605 55.16 -15.91 2.32
CA PRO A 605 54.40 -14.71 1.92
C PRO A 605 53.38 -14.99 0.81
N LEU A 606 53.73 -15.86 -0.15
CA LEU A 606 52.82 -16.25 -1.23
C LEU A 606 51.70 -17.16 -0.72
N ALA A 607 52.00 -18.07 0.21
CA ALA A 607 50.99 -18.91 0.85
C ALA A 607 49.99 -18.08 1.67
N LEU A 608 50.47 -17.08 2.44
CA LEU A 608 49.61 -16.13 3.17
C LEU A 608 48.76 -15.29 2.23
N LEU A 609 49.32 -14.81 1.12
CA LEU A 609 48.56 -14.11 0.07
C LEU A 609 47.50 -15.02 -0.56
N GLY A 610 47.85 -16.27 -0.83
CA GLY A 610 46.92 -17.28 -1.36
C GLY A 610 45.75 -17.55 -0.42
N VAL A 611 46.00 -17.70 0.88
CA VAL A 611 44.94 -17.82 1.91
C VAL A 611 44.10 -16.56 2.00
N MET A 612 44.73 -15.38 1.96
CA MET A 612 44.01 -14.09 1.95
C MET A 612 43.06 -14.00 0.75
N LEU A 613 43.51 -14.39 -0.44
CA LEU A 613 42.70 -14.42 -1.65
C LEU A 613 41.65 -15.55 -1.63
N ALA A 614 41.92 -16.70 -1.01
CA ALA A 614 40.94 -17.78 -0.88
C ALA A 614 39.77 -17.39 0.04
N ILE A 615 40.04 -16.63 1.11
CA ILE A 615 39.02 -16.13 2.04
C ILE A 615 38.23 -14.95 1.43
N SER A 616 38.93 -14.00 0.81
CA SER A 616 38.32 -12.77 0.29
C SER A 616 37.77 -12.89 -1.14
N GLY A 617 38.37 -13.75 -1.97
CA GLY A 617 38.08 -13.91 -3.40
C GLY A 617 36.62 -14.26 -3.70
N PRO A 618 36.01 -15.24 -3.02
CA PRO A 618 34.59 -15.54 -3.20
C PRO A 618 33.68 -14.33 -2.88
N SER A 619 34.01 -13.58 -1.83
CA SER A 619 33.24 -12.39 -1.43
C SER A 619 33.37 -11.25 -2.45
N VAL A 620 34.57 -11.03 -2.98
CA VAL A 620 34.85 -10.07 -4.06
C VAL A 620 34.11 -10.47 -5.34
N LEU A 621 34.11 -11.75 -5.72
CA LEU A 621 33.41 -12.25 -6.89
C LEU A 621 31.89 -12.06 -6.76
N ILE A 622 31.31 -12.43 -5.62
CA ILE A 622 29.87 -12.23 -5.34
C ILE A 622 29.52 -10.75 -5.36
N ALA A 623 30.33 -9.89 -4.72
CA ALA A 623 30.10 -8.45 -4.75
C ALA A 623 30.20 -7.90 -6.17
N TRP A 624 31.20 -8.32 -6.95
CA TRP A 624 31.33 -7.92 -8.34
C TRP A 624 30.11 -8.33 -9.18
N MET A 625 29.59 -9.55 -9.02
CA MET A 625 28.36 -9.99 -9.68
C MET A 625 27.16 -9.15 -9.25
N LYS A 626 26.92 -9.01 -7.94
CA LYS A 626 25.81 -8.22 -7.39
C LYS A 626 25.84 -6.76 -7.84
N LEU A 627 27.03 -6.13 -7.87
CA LEU A 627 27.21 -4.74 -8.29
C LEU A 627 26.87 -4.52 -9.78
N ARG A 628 27.15 -5.49 -10.66
CA ARG A 628 26.82 -5.40 -12.10
C ARG A 628 25.35 -5.70 -12.39
N GLU A 629 24.66 -6.32 -11.45
CA GLU A 629 23.25 -6.71 -11.54
C GLU A 629 22.32 -5.78 -10.77
N ARG A 630 22.85 -4.71 -10.16
CA ARG A 630 22.02 -3.67 -9.52
C ARG A 630 21.02 -3.11 -10.51
N SER A 631 19.75 -3.09 -10.12
CA SER A 631 18.67 -2.61 -10.97
C SER A 631 17.71 -1.71 -10.22
N LEU A 632 17.20 -0.70 -10.92
CA LEU A 632 16.18 0.21 -10.42
C LEU A 632 14.78 -0.42 -10.47
N GLY A 633 14.55 -1.36 -11.41
CA GLY A 633 13.24 -1.99 -11.65
C GLY A 633 12.55 -2.48 -10.38
N PRO A 634 13.14 -3.41 -9.61
CA PRO A 634 12.50 -3.95 -8.40
C PRO A 634 12.25 -2.90 -7.31
N ILE A 635 12.96 -1.78 -7.31
CA ILE A 635 12.69 -0.70 -6.34
C ILE A 635 11.39 0.00 -6.72
N LEU A 636 11.20 0.31 -8.00
CA LEU A 636 10.01 1.04 -8.47
C LEU A 636 8.78 0.14 -8.65
N ASP A 637 8.97 -1.12 -9.06
CA ASP A 637 7.90 -2.10 -9.13
C ASP A 637 7.23 -2.28 -7.75
N ALA A 638 8.03 -2.21 -6.68
CA ALA A 638 7.56 -2.23 -5.31
C ALA A 638 6.77 -0.97 -4.91
N SER A 639 6.98 0.15 -5.61
CA SER A 639 6.24 1.41 -5.45
C SER A 639 5.06 1.53 -6.43
N GLY A 640 4.66 0.45 -7.12
CA GLY A 640 3.48 0.41 -7.99
C GLY A 640 3.75 0.77 -9.46
N TRP A 641 5.01 0.93 -9.87
CA TRP A 641 5.37 1.06 -11.28
C TRP A 641 5.35 -0.31 -11.97
N ALA A 642 5.25 -0.31 -13.31
CA ALA A 642 5.53 -1.50 -14.12
C ALA A 642 6.73 -1.23 -15.01
N ILE A 643 7.93 -1.52 -14.50
CA ILE A 643 9.17 -1.28 -15.22
C ILE A 643 9.41 -2.36 -16.27
N ASN A 644 9.61 -1.92 -17.51
CA ASN A 644 9.93 -2.77 -18.64
C ASN A 644 11.44 -2.72 -18.92
N GLY A 645 12.15 -3.71 -18.38
CA GLY A 645 13.57 -3.95 -18.67
C GLY A 645 14.52 -3.80 -17.47
N ARG A 646 15.78 -4.19 -17.70
CA ARG A 646 16.82 -4.16 -16.66
C ARG A 646 17.48 -2.79 -16.62
N MET A 647 16.86 -1.83 -15.94
CA MET A 647 17.44 -0.50 -15.69
C MET A 647 18.65 -0.60 -14.75
N LYS A 648 19.84 -0.83 -15.30
CA LYS A 648 21.03 -1.07 -14.48
C LYS A 648 21.56 0.21 -13.85
N ILE A 649 21.88 0.12 -12.56
CA ILE A 649 22.66 1.15 -11.85
C ILE A 649 24.13 0.77 -11.96
N ASN A 650 24.81 1.28 -12.99
CA ASN A 650 26.24 1.05 -13.13
C ASN A 650 27.05 1.80 -12.06
N LEU A 651 28.34 1.48 -11.90
CA LEU A 651 29.20 2.12 -10.89
C LEU A 651 29.27 3.66 -10.99
N PRO A 652 29.42 4.29 -12.18
CA PRO A 652 29.47 5.76 -12.25
C PRO A 652 28.14 6.39 -11.87
N LEU A 653 27.01 5.83 -12.32
CA LEU A 653 25.68 6.31 -11.91
C LEU A 653 25.47 6.13 -10.41
N GLY A 654 25.83 4.97 -9.85
CA GLY A 654 25.78 4.74 -8.40
C GLY A 654 26.59 5.78 -7.63
N ARG A 655 27.86 6.02 -8.00
CA ARG A 655 28.66 7.08 -7.35
C ARG A 655 28.04 8.48 -7.43
N SER A 656 27.24 8.76 -8.46
CA SER A 656 26.51 10.03 -8.54
C SER A 656 25.27 10.08 -7.64
N LEU A 657 24.59 8.93 -7.46
CA LEU A 657 23.36 8.81 -6.65
C LEU A 657 23.63 8.76 -5.14
N SER A 658 24.83 8.33 -4.73
CA SER A 658 25.29 8.40 -3.35
C SER A 658 26.67 9.05 -3.30
N GLN A 659 26.74 10.29 -2.80
CA GLN A 659 27.98 11.05 -2.73
C GLN A 659 28.51 11.08 -1.30
N GLN A 660 29.82 10.94 -1.14
CA GLN A 660 30.49 11.09 0.15
C GLN A 660 30.98 12.53 0.32
N ALA A 661 30.98 13.02 1.56
CA ALA A 661 31.57 14.31 1.90
C ALA A 661 33.03 14.36 1.44
N GLN A 662 33.32 15.29 0.52
CA GLN A 662 34.67 15.61 0.10
C GLN A 662 34.99 17.02 0.57
N VAL A 663 36.12 17.17 1.24
CA VAL A 663 36.64 18.49 1.55
C VAL A 663 37.12 19.13 0.23
N PRO A 664 36.69 20.36 -0.10
CA PRO A 664 37.07 21.04 -1.33
C PRO A 664 38.58 21.04 -1.57
N SER A 665 39.00 20.95 -2.83
CA SER A 665 40.43 20.87 -3.21
C SER A 665 41.23 22.12 -2.84
N ASN A 666 40.55 23.26 -2.70
CA ASN A 666 41.12 24.55 -2.30
C ASN A 666 41.03 24.81 -0.79
N ALA A 667 40.59 23.85 0.03
CA ALA A 667 40.49 24.03 1.47
C ALA A 667 41.86 23.84 2.15
N GLU A 668 42.28 24.81 2.96
CA GLU A 668 43.43 24.65 3.84
C GLU A 668 43.07 23.67 4.97
N ARG A 669 43.86 22.59 5.11
CA ARG A 669 43.66 21.59 6.16
C ARG A 669 44.72 21.75 7.23
N SER A 670 44.31 22.07 8.46
CA SER A 670 45.19 21.90 9.62
C SER A 670 45.31 20.41 9.94
N LEU A 671 46.52 19.85 9.83
CA LEU A 671 46.81 18.45 10.20
C LEU A 671 47.06 18.27 11.70
N ARG A 672 46.99 19.36 12.49
CA ARG A 672 47.23 19.34 13.93
C ARG A 672 45.91 19.09 14.65
N ASP A 673 45.64 17.83 14.94
CA ASP A 673 44.51 17.41 15.77
C ASP A 673 44.92 17.43 17.26
N PRO A 674 44.40 18.37 18.08
CA PRO A 674 44.74 18.47 19.50
C PRO A 674 44.18 17.32 20.35
N TYR A 675 43.24 16.53 19.81
CA TYR A 675 42.62 15.38 20.48
C TYR A 675 42.98 14.05 19.83
N ALA A 676 43.89 14.04 18.84
CA ALA A 676 44.41 12.81 18.28
C ALA A 676 44.94 11.94 19.42
N GLN A 677 44.37 10.74 19.57
CA GLN A 677 44.94 9.74 20.46
C GLN A 677 46.41 9.60 20.07
N LYS A 678 47.32 9.78 21.03
CA LYS A 678 48.73 9.42 20.85
C LYS A 678 48.73 7.92 20.54
N SER A 679 48.67 7.59 19.25
CA SER A 679 48.87 6.23 18.78
C SER A 679 50.17 5.79 19.42
N SER A 680 50.11 4.78 20.29
CA SER A 680 51.28 3.92 20.42
C SER A 680 51.63 3.54 18.99
N ALA A 681 52.85 3.85 18.57
CA ALA A 681 53.31 3.56 17.21
C ALA A 681 52.82 2.15 16.88
N PRO A 682 52.17 1.93 15.72
CA PRO A 682 51.39 0.72 15.54
C PRO A 682 52.31 -0.46 15.78
N TRP A 683 52.02 -1.23 16.84
CA TRP A 683 52.87 -2.33 17.27
C TRP A 683 53.10 -3.31 16.10
N TRP A 684 52.18 -3.35 15.14
CA TRP A 684 52.30 -4.09 13.89
C TRP A 684 53.36 -3.54 12.93
N LEU A 685 53.62 -2.23 12.87
CA LEU A 685 54.77 -1.67 12.12
C LEU A 685 56.09 -2.03 12.79
N ALA A 686 56.14 -2.02 14.13
CA ALA A 686 57.31 -2.53 14.86
C ALA A 686 57.47 -4.04 14.65
N LEU A 687 56.38 -4.81 14.64
CA LEU A 687 56.38 -6.24 14.36
C LEU A 687 56.83 -6.55 12.92
N VAL A 688 56.34 -5.78 11.93
CA VAL A 688 56.75 -5.90 10.52
C VAL A 688 58.22 -5.52 10.35
N ALA A 689 58.69 -4.46 11.01
CA ALA A 689 60.11 -4.09 11.02
C ALA A 689 60.97 -5.18 11.66
N VAL A 690 60.55 -5.76 12.79
CA VAL A 690 61.24 -6.89 13.44
C VAL A 690 61.23 -8.13 12.56
N LEU A 691 60.14 -8.43 11.87
CA LEU A 691 60.06 -9.55 10.91
C LEU A 691 60.92 -9.32 9.68
N LEU A 692 61.02 -8.09 9.17
CA LEU A 692 61.92 -7.73 8.07
C LEU A 692 63.39 -7.82 8.49
N VAL A 693 63.72 -7.38 9.72
CA VAL A 693 65.07 -7.50 10.27
C VAL A 693 65.42 -8.96 10.52
N LEU A 694 64.53 -9.76 11.12
CA LEU A 694 64.71 -11.20 11.29
C LEU A 694 64.85 -11.91 9.94
N GLY A 695 64.06 -11.51 8.93
CA GLY A 695 64.17 -12.02 7.56
C GLY A 695 65.49 -11.65 6.89
N ALA A 696 65.98 -10.43 7.09
CA ALA A 696 67.28 -9.98 6.57
C ALA A 696 68.44 -10.69 7.27
N VAL A 697 68.41 -10.79 8.61
CA VAL A 697 69.42 -11.51 9.41
C VAL A 697 69.39 -13.01 9.10
N TRP A 698 68.22 -13.58 8.82
CA TRP A 698 68.09 -14.96 8.35
C TRP A 698 68.67 -15.15 6.94
N SER A 699 68.41 -14.23 6.01
CA SER A 699 68.97 -14.27 4.64
C SER A 699 70.50 -14.13 4.59
N GLN A 700 71.10 -13.47 5.58
CA GLN A 700 72.55 -13.32 5.72
C GLN A 700 73.19 -14.42 6.60
N GLY A 701 72.42 -15.43 7.02
CA GLY A 701 72.92 -16.59 7.78
C GLY A 701 73.20 -16.34 9.27
N GLY A 702 72.90 -15.15 9.81
CA GLY A 702 73.19 -14.78 11.21
C GLY A 702 72.42 -15.57 12.27
N LEU A 703 71.34 -16.27 11.87
CA LEU A 703 70.52 -17.12 12.75
C LEU A 703 70.83 -18.62 12.62
N ASN A 704 71.78 -19.01 11.76
CA ASN A 704 72.19 -20.41 11.54
C ASN A 704 72.62 -21.20 12.80
N PRO A 705 73.22 -20.60 13.85
CA PRO A 705 73.63 -21.33 15.06
C PRO A 705 72.44 -21.87 15.88
N TRP A 706 71.27 -21.25 15.76
CA TRP A 706 70.07 -21.57 16.55
C TRP A 706 68.96 -22.23 15.73
N LEU A 707 69.19 -22.45 14.43
CA LEU A 707 68.23 -23.01 13.49
C LEU A 707 68.58 -24.46 13.13
N PRO A 708 67.61 -25.39 13.13
CA PRO A 708 67.83 -26.76 12.64
C PRO A 708 68.24 -26.74 11.16
N GLN A 709 69.16 -27.64 10.77
CA GLN A 709 69.86 -27.70 9.48
C GLN A 709 68.98 -27.49 8.22
N ARG A 710 67.69 -27.86 8.30
CA ARG A 710 66.66 -27.68 7.27
C ARG A 710 66.27 -26.23 6.97
N TRP A 711 66.62 -25.26 7.82
CA TRP A 711 66.22 -23.84 7.70
C TRP A 711 67.42 -22.91 7.43
N GLN A 712 68.58 -23.47 7.10
CA GLN A 712 69.74 -22.69 6.69
C GLN A 712 69.64 -22.41 5.18
N PRO A 713 69.79 -21.16 4.70
CA PRO A 713 69.86 -20.89 3.27
C PRO A 713 71.03 -21.68 2.66
N ALA A 714 70.81 -22.32 1.51
CA ALA A 714 71.84 -23.09 0.82
C ALA A 714 73.05 -22.18 0.54
N ALA A 715 74.24 -22.56 1.02
CA ALA A 715 75.46 -21.84 0.68
C ALA A 715 75.65 -21.86 -0.84
N ASP A 716 75.79 -20.69 -1.44
CA ASP A 716 76.07 -20.54 -2.87
C ASP A 716 77.27 -21.44 -3.24
N ALA A 717 76.99 -22.47 -4.05
CA ALA A 717 78.02 -23.27 -4.68
C ALA A 717 78.81 -22.34 -5.61
N GLY A 718 80.04 -22.04 -5.19
CA GLY A 718 80.94 -21.15 -5.90
C GLY A 718 81.11 -21.51 -7.38
N THR A 719 81.06 -20.45 -8.19
CA THR A 719 81.65 -20.29 -9.51
C THR A 719 82.78 -21.29 -9.79
N ALA A 720 82.50 -22.27 -10.65
CA ALA A 720 83.53 -23.07 -11.31
C ALA A 720 84.32 -22.17 -12.27
N ALA A 721 85.51 -21.76 -11.85
CA ALA A 721 86.51 -21.14 -12.71
C ALA A 721 87.07 -22.20 -13.68
N THR A 722 86.75 -22.08 -14.97
CA THR A 722 87.45 -22.80 -16.03
C THR A 722 88.80 -22.11 -16.28
N THR A 723 89.87 -22.75 -15.84
CA THR A 723 91.25 -22.41 -16.22
C THR A 723 91.51 -22.91 -17.65
N ALA A 724 91.72 -21.97 -18.57
CA ALA A 724 92.34 -22.24 -19.87
C ALA A 724 93.58 -21.34 -20.01
N THR A 725 94.72 -21.98 -19.78
CA THR A 725 96.08 -21.75 -20.29
C THR A 725 96.40 -20.43 -21.00
N SER A 726 97.33 -19.70 -20.38
CA SER A 726 98.16 -18.66 -21.01
C SER A 726 99.38 -19.31 -21.67
N GLU A 727 99.56 -19.13 -22.97
CA GLU A 727 100.86 -19.29 -23.62
C GLU A 727 101.21 -17.97 -24.31
N VAL A 728 102.42 -17.48 -24.02
CA VAL A 728 102.93 -16.16 -24.41
C VAL A 728 103.70 -16.30 -25.73
N ALA A 729 103.37 -15.48 -26.73
CA ALA A 729 104.31 -15.09 -27.78
C ALA A 729 104.01 -13.67 -28.32
N THR A 730 105.10 -12.92 -28.48
CA THR A 730 105.30 -11.48 -28.76
C THR A 730 104.87 -11.05 -30.20
N PRO A 731 104.84 -9.73 -30.51
CA PRO A 731 104.03 -9.14 -31.59
C PRO A 731 104.78 -8.96 -32.92
N ALA A 732 104.02 -8.86 -34.02
CA ALA A 732 104.45 -8.17 -35.25
C ALA A 732 103.23 -7.74 -36.08
N ALA A 733 103.24 -6.48 -36.52
CA ALA A 733 102.26 -5.88 -37.40
C ALA A 733 102.48 -6.29 -38.87
N ALA A 734 101.40 -6.52 -39.63
CA ALA A 734 101.33 -6.28 -41.07
C ALA A 734 99.89 -6.42 -41.62
N ALA A 735 99.43 -5.34 -42.27
CA ALA A 735 98.68 -5.26 -43.53
C ALA A 735 97.41 -6.10 -43.84
N ILE A 736 96.31 -5.37 -44.08
CA ILE A 736 95.47 -5.31 -45.32
C ILE A 736 95.17 -6.62 -46.07
N GLU A 737 93.87 -6.99 -46.13
CA GLU A 737 93.02 -7.29 -47.32
C GLU A 737 91.75 -8.02 -46.84
N ALA A 738 90.56 -7.41 -46.92
CA ALA A 738 89.62 -7.44 -48.04
C ALA A 738 89.01 -8.83 -48.33
N ALA A 739 87.71 -8.99 -48.03
CA ALA A 739 86.66 -9.58 -48.87
C ALA A 739 85.52 -10.26 -48.06
N THR A 740 84.35 -9.61 -48.05
CA THR A 740 83.00 -10.18 -48.30
C THR A 740 82.74 -11.62 -47.85
N GLN A 741 81.82 -11.86 -46.91
CA GLN A 741 80.35 -11.88 -47.08
C GLN A 741 79.70 -11.98 -45.71
#